data_AF-A0A7G9QXC3-F1
#
_entry.id   AF-A0A7G9QXC3-F1
#
_cell.length_a   1.000
_cell.length_b   1.000
_cell.length_c   1.000
_cell.angle_alpha   90.00
_cell.angle_beta   90.00
_cell.angle_gamma   90.00
#
_symmetry.space_group_name_H-M   'P 1'
#
loop_
_entity.id
_entity.type
_entity.pdbx_description
1 polymer ?
#
loop_
_entity_poly.entity_id
_entity_poly.type
_entity_poly.pdbx_seq_one_letter_code
_entity_poly.pdbx_strand_id
1 'polypeptide(L)'
;MVFSGWYDRDRDGNFDLDETSRATGTSAVALGAGANATASYAVAVGVNAAAGGEESVAFGVGAEASGPYSVAMGRGTTAFGDSAIAIGNGAYASGENSNAMGVASNAMAPWSNAIGIWSNAESMYSSSIGYGGLSSGRGSLALSSFYDLDGNGYMDWNIAIGGLDPNCDPMVGECWGSTEAARSVGNYSVAVGGAVLAQGNRSVAVGVANTARGADSSVFGSHGAATGDGSLALSTFFAGEGSGLDIDLDGDGMMDASSRGAIATGRNSVAIGGGVRTDGGDSVVVGGYSTVAGTGSSAFGMYNTVSADYAGAFGYQSQVLNVGGTAIGYQAIADRNYAVSIGQAGAEHQIIHLAAGTEDTDAVNLGQLNAAIAGVSGGGADAHFFSVNSTDSGAGNYNNDGASGTDAIAAGVNNLASANQSSAVGTRNTASGEMSTAVGNNNTASGSYAQAVGINNVVGGTSGMAFGDMNTASDYSSAFGRFNNATGDNANAFGLVNNATASGSSAFGTGNTASGLQSSAFGYGNAAGGTGSSAFGFSSQAGGNWSTALGAGALAKADYGTAIGFQAVANESFVVSFGHAASDLDGNGNGYGSDLDARLIHIAGGIDDTDAVNVGQLNTAIATAGGFADFSGMVAAFGGGAAWTGGIFTPPSYTIQGTSYGNVGDALAAIDTWMSGNTGGTQGPAGPQGPAGPQGPAGPQGPQGPAGADGTGGGSALAVEYDDADRASITLAGASGEGGNEGTQVKNLADGVAPMDAVNVRQMQAGDAATLSSAKTYTDSRFAAWNDTFAQYQQQVDRRFVQTDRRIDRIGAMGSAMTHMAVNAAIGASPRGRIAIGIGAQGGQGAVSIGYGKRIGDRGSFSLGAAFGSGESSAGAGFGFDL
;
A
#
# COMPACT_ATOMS: atom_id res chain seq x y z
N MET A 1 76.14 65.67 -71.61
CA MET A 1 75.75 65.93 -73.02
C MET A 1 74.50 66.79 -73.02
N VAL A 2 74.50 67.93 -73.70
CA VAL A 2 73.37 68.86 -73.74
C VAL A 2 72.91 69.01 -75.17
N PHE A 3 71.63 68.79 -75.43
CA PHE A 3 70.99 69.06 -76.72
C PHE A 3 69.72 69.87 -76.44
N SER A 4 69.62 71.10 -76.95
CA SER A 4 68.55 72.04 -76.59
C SER A 4 67.91 72.67 -77.81
N GLY A 5 66.61 72.90 -77.74
CA GLY A 5 65.98 74.13 -78.25
C GLY A 5 65.66 75.05 -77.07
N TRP A 6 65.43 76.34 -77.31
CA TRP A 6 64.94 77.28 -76.30
C TRP A 6 63.42 77.41 -76.43
N TYR A 7 62.71 77.44 -75.30
CA TYR A 7 61.26 77.64 -75.23
C TYR A 7 61.03 78.81 -74.29
N ASP A 8 60.63 79.94 -74.87
CA ASP A 8 60.24 81.18 -74.21
C ASP A 8 59.06 80.92 -73.26
N ARG A 9 59.34 80.73 -71.98
CA ARG A 9 58.36 80.29 -70.98
C ARG A 9 57.52 81.47 -70.52
N ASP A 10 58.11 82.65 -70.35
CA ASP A 10 57.42 83.85 -69.90
C ASP A 10 57.03 84.82 -71.04
N ARG A 11 57.43 84.49 -72.28
CA ARG A 11 57.15 85.24 -73.52
C ARG A 11 57.81 86.60 -73.57
N ASP A 12 58.88 86.82 -72.80
CA ASP A 12 59.61 88.08 -72.81
C ASP A 12 60.59 88.20 -73.99
N GLY A 13 60.84 87.09 -74.70
CA GLY A 13 61.74 87.01 -75.85
C GLY A 13 63.22 86.94 -75.50
N ASN A 14 63.59 86.89 -74.21
CA ASN A 14 64.95 86.82 -73.72
C ASN A 14 65.33 85.41 -73.27
N PHE A 15 66.63 85.14 -73.31
CA PHE A 15 67.16 83.83 -72.96
C PHE A 15 67.37 83.72 -71.45
N ASP A 16 66.42 83.13 -70.72
CA ASP A 16 66.57 82.94 -69.28
C ASP A 16 67.31 81.65 -68.90
N LEU A 17 68.00 81.69 -67.77
CA LEU A 17 68.83 80.58 -67.27
C LEU A 17 68.01 79.32 -66.94
N ASP A 18 66.71 79.45 -66.76
CA ASP A 18 65.73 78.40 -66.45
C ASP A 18 64.92 77.93 -67.67
N GLU A 19 65.25 78.45 -68.86
CA GLU A 19 64.63 78.09 -70.15
C GLU A 19 65.52 77.23 -71.05
N THR A 20 66.72 76.89 -70.58
CA THR A 20 67.73 76.12 -71.31
C THR A 20 67.96 74.73 -70.69
N SER A 21 68.46 73.77 -71.47
CA SER A 21 68.88 72.49 -70.88
C SER A 21 70.20 72.62 -70.12
N ARG A 22 70.22 72.07 -68.90
CA ARG A 22 71.33 72.15 -67.94
C ARG A 22 71.76 70.75 -67.54
N ALA A 23 72.95 70.33 -67.97
CA ALA A 23 73.60 69.11 -67.49
C ALA A 23 74.84 69.50 -66.67
N THR A 24 74.65 69.76 -65.37
CA THR A 24 75.71 70.25 -64.47
C THR A 24 76.42 69.14 -63.69
N GLY A 25 75.81 67.97 -63.59
CA GLY A 25 76.43 66.79 -62.99
C GLY A 25 77.49 66.15 -63.89
N THR A 26 78.44 65.46 -63.26
CA THR A 26 79.50 64.72 -63.98
C THR A 26 78.88 63.66 -64.87
N SER A 27 79.17 63.65 -66.18
CA SER A 27 78.58 62.72 -67.16
C SER A 27 77.05 62.80 -67.32
N ALA A 28 76.40 63.87 -66.85
CA ALA A 28 74.96 64.05 -66.97
C ALA A 28 74.50 64.35 -68.42
N VAL A 29 73.24 64.05 -68.73
CA VAL A 29 72.60 64.33 -70.03
C VAL A 29 71.33 65.16 -69.83
N ALA A 30 71.19 66.27 -70.54
CA ALA A 30 69.98 67.09 -70.53
C ALA A 30 69.50 67.38 -71.96
N LEU A 31 68.27 66.98 -72.30
CA LEU A 31 67.66 67.13 -73.63
C LEU A 31 66.27 67.79 -73.53
N GLY A 32 66.10 69.00 -74.05
CA GLY A 32 64.81 69.74 -74.08
C GLY A 32 64.81 71.04 -73.26
N ALA A 33 63.92 71.98 -73.59
CA ALA A 33 63.89 73.30 -72.96
C ALA A 33 63.61 73.21 -71.44
N GLY A 34 64.42 73.88 -70.63
CA GLY A 34 64.34 73.81 -69.17
C GLY A 34 64.67 72.43 -68.55
N ALA A 35 65.18 71.46 -69.32
CA ALA A 35 65.59 70.16 -68.79
C ALA A 35 66.82 70.31 -67.86
N ASN A 36 66.80 69.73 -66.66
CA ASN A 36 67.78 69.99 -65.61
C ASN A 36 68.33 68.69 -64.99
N ALA A 37 69.50 68.24 -65.45
CA ALA A 37 70.26 67.11 -64.90
C ALA A 37 71.43 67.61 -64.05
N THR A 38 71.29 67.58 -62.72
CA THR A 38 72.22 68.26 -61.80
C THR A 38 73.19 67.35 -61.06
N ALA A 39 72.88 66.06 -60.95
CA ALA A 39 73.72 65.08 -60.26
C ALA A 39 74.56 64.22 -61.22
N SER A 40 75.60 63.56 -60.69
CA SER A 40 76.49 62.70 -61.49
C SER A 40 75.70 61.59 -62.17
N TYR A 41 75.99 61.34 -63.45
CA TYR A 41 75.35 60.35 -64.32
C TYR A 41 73.83 60.52 -64.54
N ALA A 42 73.25 61.64 -64.11
CA ALA A 42 71.82 61.91 -64.22
C ALA A 42 71.39 62.18 -65.69
N VAL A 43 70.19 61.76 -66.07
CA VAL A 43 69.64 61.93 -67.42
C VAL A 43 68.27 62.60 -67.36
N ALA A 44 68.15 63.83 -67.85
CA ALA A 44 66.90 64.57 -67.96
C ALA A 44 66.51 64.78 -69.44
N VAL A 45 65.37 64.25 -69.88
CA VAL A 45 64.91 64.31 -71.26
C VAL A 45 63.44 64.72 -71.32
N GLY A 46 63.15 65.92 -71.82
CA GLY A 46 61.81 66.49 -71.91
C GLY A 46 61.76 67.93 -71.42
N VAL A 47 60.74 68.69 -71.83
CA VAL A 47 60.57 70.08 -71.38
C VAL A 47 60.36 70.09 -69.86
N ASN A 48 61.20 70.82 -69.13
CA ASN A 48 61.21 70.91 -67.65
C ASN A 48 61.42 69.56 -66.94
N ALA A 49 62.01 68.56 -67.60
CA ALA A 49 62.41 67.33 -66.92
C ALA A 49 63.54 67.62 -65.93
N ALA A 50 63.50 67.10 -64.71
CA ALA A 50 64.50 67.33 -63.67
C ALA A 50 65.07 66.00 -63.15
N ALA A 51 66.37 65.78 -63.29
CA ALA A 51 67.09 64.64 -62.75
C ALA A 51 68.09 65.14 -61.68
N GLY A 52 67.66 65.08 -60.43
CA GLY A 52 68.35 65.65 -59.26
C GLY A 52 69.16 64.65 -58.43
N GLY A 53 68.88 63.34 -58.55
CA GLY A 53 69.60 62.28 -57.84
C GLY A 53 70.80 61.72 -58.63
N GLU A 54 71.82 61.21 -57.96
CA GLU A 54 72.94 60.50 -58.60
C GLU A 54 72.43 59.29 -59.40
N GLU A 55 72.88 59.10 -60.64
CA GLU A 55 72.41 58.05 -61.56
C GLU A 55 70.88 58.06 -61.83
N SER A 56 70.18 59.18 -61.58
CA SER A 56 68.74 59.29 -61.82
C SER A 56 68.37 59.50 -63.29
N VAL A 57 67.16 59.08 -63.68
CA VAL A 57 66.63 59.23 -65.04
C VAL A 57 65.24 59.87 -65.01
N ALA A 58 65.10 61.08 -65.54
CA ALA A 58 63.83 61.77 -65.76
C ALA A 58 63.54 61.89 -67.26
N PHE A 59 62.46 61.26 -67.74
CA PHE A 59 62.09 61.22 -69.16
C PHE A 59 60.60 61.57 -69.36
N GLY A 60 60.30 62.77 -69.87
CA GLY A 60 58.94 63.28 -70.08
C GLY A 60 58.80 64.76 -69.70
N VAL A 61 57.74 65.43 -70.19
CA VAL A 61 57.48 66.84 -69.85
C VAL A 61 57.15 66.97 -68.36
N GLY A 62 57.97 67.73 -67.62
CA GLY A 62 57.83 67.91 -66.16
C GLY A 62 58.05 66.63 -65.34
N ALA A 63 58.76 65.64 -65.87
CA ALA A 63 59.17 64.46 -65.11
C ALA A 63 60.28 64.83 -64.11
N GLU A 64 60.21 64.36 -62.87
CA GLU A 64 61.17 64.68 -61.81
C GLU A 64 61.70 63.42 -61.12
N ALA A 65 63.00 63.16 -61.19
CA ALA A 65 63.70 62.04 -60.55
C ALA A 65 64.76 62.60 -59.59
N SER A 66 64.41 62.72 -58.31
CA SER A 66 65.22 63.44 -57.32
C SER A 66 65.93 62.53 -56.32
N GLY A 67 65.51 61.27 -56.17
CA GLY A 67 66.24 60.26 -55.39
C GLY A 67 67.46 59.70 -56.15
N PRO A 68 68.58 59.34 -55.51
CA PRO A 68 69.66 58.57 -56.13
C PRO A 68 69.14 57.26 -56.75
N TYR A 69 69.63 56.89 -57.93
CA TYR A 69 69.23 55.71 -58.72
C TYR A 69 67.74 55.67 -59.11
N SER A 70 67.01 56.80 -58.99
CA SER A 70 65.57 56.86 -59.27
C SER A 70 65.25 57.00 -60.76
N VAL A 71 64.06 56.56 -61.18
CA VAL A 71 63.59 56.62 -62.57
C VAL A 71 62.19 57.23 -62.62
N ALA A 72 62.03 58.40 -63.24
CA ALA A 72 60.73 59.01 -63.53
C ALA A 72 60.50 59.06 -65.05
N MET A 73 59.50 58.35 -65.56
CA MET A 73 59.23 58.24 -67.00
C MET A 73 57.74 58.46 -67.33
N GLY A 74 57.43 59.57 -67.99
CA GLY A 74 56.09 60.01 -68.35
C GLY A 74 55.84 61.47 -67.98
N ARG A 75 54.86 62.12 -68.63
CA ARG A 75 54.53 63.54 -68.34
C ARG A 75 54.06 63.69 -66.89
N GLY A 76 54.65 64.63 -66.15
CA GLY A 76 54.31 64.96 -64.76
C GLY A 76 54.56 63.83 -63.75
N THR A 77 55.51 62.92 -64.04
CA THR A 77 55.92 61.86 -63.11
C THR A 77 56.89 62.36 -62.07
N THR A 78 56.88 61.74 -60.89
CA THR A 78 57.80 62.12 -59.81
C THR A 78 58.32 60.89 -59.07
N ALA A 79 59.64 60.72 -59.01
CA ALA A 79 60.35 59.71 -58.23
C ALA A 79 61.25 60.41 -57.20
N PHE A 80 60.76 60.58 -55.97
CA PHE A 80 61.49 61.26 -54.89
C PHE A 80 62.37 60.32 -54.05
N GLY A 81 61.96 59.06 -53.87
CA GLY A 81 62.71 58.12 -53.03
C GLY A 81 63.97 57.58 -53.70
N ASP A 82 64.97 57.20 -52.89
CA ASP A 82 66.16 56.49 -53.35
C ASP A 82 65.76 55.18 -54.04
N SER A 83 66.31 54.91 -55.23
CA SER A 83 65.96 53.77 -56.08
C SER A 83 64.45 53.65 -56.42
N ALA A 84 63.69 54.75 -56.30
CA ALA A 84 62.26 54.76 -56.63
C ALA A 84 62.04 54.76 -58.15
N ILE A 85 61.00 54.06 -58.61
CA ILE A 85 60.60 53.98 -60.01
C ILE A 85 59.18 54.53 -60.16
N ALA A 86 58.99 55.56 -60.98
CA ALA A 86 57.70 56.15 -61.34
C ALA A 86 57.54 56.14 -62.87
N ILE A 87 56.64 55.30 -63.40
CA ILE A 87 56.43 55.14 -64.85
C ILE A 87 54.94 55.26 -65.18
N GLY A 88 54.55 56.26 -65.97
CA GLY A 88 53.15 56.51 -66.39
C GLY A 88 52.67 57.94 -66.10
N ASN A 89 51.74 58.49 -66.86
CA ASN A 89 51.33 59.90 -66.70
C ASN A 89 50.86 60.21 -65.27
N GLY A 90 51.53 61.13 -64.58
CA GLY A 90 51.21 61.49 -63.19
C GLY A 90 51.54 60.45 -62.12
N ALA A 91 52.35 59.42 -62.42
CA ALA A 91 52.80 58.44 -61.41
C ALA A 91 53.72 59.09 -60.37
N TYR A 92 53.58 58.68 -59.11
CA TYR A 92 54.24 59.28 -57.95
C TYR A 92 54.86 58.22 -57.03
N ALA A 93 56.18 58.16 -56.97
CA ALA A 93 56.94 57.24 -56.12
C ALA A 93 57.80 58.03 -55.11
N SER A 94 57.34 58.14 -53.86
CA SER A 94 58.02 58.93 -52.81
C SER A 94 58.79 58.10 -51.79
N GLY A 95 58.56 56.78 -51.72
CA GLY A 95 59.29 55.90 -50.80
C GLY A 95 60.63 55.40 -51.35
N GLU A 96 61.60 55.13 -50.47
CA GLU A 96 62.83 54.39 -50.83
C GLU A 96 62.49 53.01 -51.40
N ASN A 97 63.14 52.57 -52.49
CA ASN A 97 62.88 51.31 -53.19
C ASN A 97 61.39 51.11 -53.58
N SER A 98 60.65 52.21 -53.81
CA SER A 98 59.23 52.15 -54.17
C SER A 98 59.02 52.07 -55.69
N ASN A 99 57.93 51.48 -56.13
CA ASN A 99 57.63 51.29 -57.55
C ASN A 99 56.19 51.71 -57.90
N ALA A 100 56.00 52.85 -58.53
CA ALA A 100 54.74 53.34 -59.08
C ALA A 100 54.71 53.17 -60.61
N MET A 101 53.98 52.19 -61.13
CA MET A 101 53.87 51.91 -62.56
C MET A 101 52.41 51.93 -63.01
N GLY A 102 51.99 52.96 -63.74
CA GLY A 102 50.62 53.17 -64.21
C GLY A 102 50.20 54.64 -64.11
N VAL A 103 49.20 55.06 -64.91
CA VAL A 103 48.68 56.43 -64.87
C VAL A 103 48.16 56.76 -63.48
N ALA A 104 48.69 57.83 -62.87
CA ALA A 104 48.35 58.28 -61.51
C ALA A 104 48.43 57.18 -60.43
N SER A 105 49.42 56.29 -60.54
CA SER A 105 49.79 55.34 -59.48
C SER A 105 50.61 56.03 -58.38
N ASN A 106 50.40 55.67 -57.11
CA ASN A 106 51.06 56.28 -55.95
C ASN A 106 51.73 55.22 -55.06
N ALA A 107 53.06 55.21 -55.02
CA ALA A 107 53.86 54.37 -54.12
C ALA A 107 54.54 55.26 -53.07
N MET A 108 53.88 55.43 -51.92
CA MET A 108 54.18 56.55 -51.01
C MET A 108 55.17 56.22 -49.89
N ALA A 109 55.47 54.94 -49.68
CA ALA A 109 56.27 54.45 -48.54
C ALA A 109 57.43 53.53 -48.95
N PRO A 110 58.44 53.32 -48.08
CA PRO A 110 59.58 52.46 -48.40
C PRO A 110 59.19 51.00 -48.74
N TRP A 111 59.81 50.43 -49.78
CA TRP A 111 59.54 49.08 -50.34
C TRP A 111 58.10 48.84 -50.80
N SER A 112 57.35 49.91 -51.10
CA SER A 112 55.96 49.82 -51.58
C SER A 112 55.88 49.63 -53.11
N ASN A 113 54.88 48.89 -53.60
CA ASN A 113 54.65 48.68 -55.04
C ASN A 113 53.22 49.08 -55.42
N ALA A 114 53.05 50.08 -56.27
CA ALA A 114 51.77 50.48 -56.86
C ALA A 114 51.83 50.27 -58.38
N ILE A 115 51.33 49.13 -58.87
CA ILE A 115 51.44 48.72 -60.28
C ILE A 115 50.02 48.61 -60.87
N GLY A 116 49.60 49.61 -61.63
CA GLY A 116 48.28 49.72 -62.26
C GLY A 116 47.74 51.16 -62.22
N ILE A 117 46.80 51.49 -63.11
CA ILE A 117 46.18 52.84 -63.15
C ILE A 117 45.46 53.10 -61.82
N TRP A 118 45.71 54.26 -61.19
CA TRP A 118 45.14 54.66 -59.90
C TRP A 118 45.42 53.73 -58.70
N SER A 119 46.44 52.87 -58.80
CA SER A 119 46.86 52.05 -57.66
C SER A 119 47.52 52.89 -56.56
N ASN A 120 47.26 52.58 -55.29
CA ASN A 120 47.78 53.29 -54.12
C ASN A 120 48.42 52.32 -53.12
N ALA A 121 49.73 52.45 -52.88
CA ALA A 121 50.48 51.73 -51.87
C ALA A 121 51.05 52.72 -50.85
N GLU A 122 50.38 52.87 -49.72
CA GLU A 122 50.61 53.98 -48.77
C GLU A 122 51.55 53.62 -47.61
N SER A 123 51.94 52.34 -47.45
CA SER A 123 52.64 51.85 -46.25
C SER A 123 53.84 50.97 -46.58
N MET A 124 54.72 50.74 -45.60
CA MET A 124 55.96 50.00 -45.80
C MET A 124 55.67 48.54 -46.22
N TYR A 125 56.39 48.04 -47.23
CA TYR A 125 56.21 46.71 -47.83
C TYR A 125 54.82 46.44 -48.44
N SER A 126 53.97 47.45 -48.61
CA SER A 126 52.64 47.22 -49.18
C SER A 126 52.70 47.09 -50.71
N SER A 127 51.81 46.31 -51.29
CA SER A 127 51.77 46.07 -52.74
C SER A 127 50.34 46.14 -53.25
N SER A 128 50.05 47.15 -54.06
CA SER A 128 48.79 47.31 -54.78
C SER A 128 49.04 47.06 -56.26
N ILE A 129 48.47 45.98 -56.80
CA ILE A 129 48.62 45.60 -58.21
C ILE A 129 47.23 45.53 -58.83
N GLY A 130 47.00 46.26 -59.93
CA GLY A 130 45.69 46.38 -60.57
C GLY A 130 45.14 47.80 -60.61
N TYR A 131 43.96 47.95 -61.23
CA TYR A 131 43.27 49.22 -61.34
C TYR A 131 42.63 49.64 -60.01
N GLY A 132 42.91 50.86 -59.51
CA GLY A 132 42.23 51.44 -58.34
C GLY A 132 42.46 50.75 -56.99
N GLY A 133 43.38 49.79 -56.89
CA GLY A 133 43.67 49.09 -55.63
C GLY A 133 44.24 50.03 -54.55
N LEU A 134 43.95 49.74 -53.27
CA LEU A 134 44.46 50.49 -52.12
C LEU A 134 45.06 49.54 -51.06
N SER A 135 46.34 49.75 -50.77
CA SER A 135 47.13 49.03 -49.76
C SER A 135 47.74 50.00 -48.74
N SER A 136 47.01 50.24 -47.65
CA SER A 136 47.39 51.21 -46.60
C SER A 136 47.95 50.57 -45.32
N GLY A 137 47.87 49.25 -45.17
CA GLY A 137 48.49 48.49 -44.07
C GLY A 137 49.95 48.12 -44.34
N ARG A 138 50.75 47.91 -43.29
CA ARG A 138 52.15 47.45 -43.47
C ARG A 138 52.15 46.01 -44.00
N GLY A 139 52.91 45.76 -45.07
CA GLY A 139 52.98 44.45 -45.72
C GLY A 139 51.67 43.94 -46.31
N SER A 140 50.69 44.84 -46.56
CA SER A 140 49.41 44.46 -47.15
C SER A 140 49.52 44.27 -48.66
N LEU A 141 48.69 43.36 -49.20
CA LEU A 141 48.61 43.08 -50.64
C LEU A 141 47.17 43.27 -51.11
N ALA A 142 46.97 44.16 -52.09
CA ALA A 142 45.72 44.31 -52.83
C ALA A 142 45.95 43.91 -54.29
N LEU A 143 45.15 42.96 -54.80
CA LEU A 143 45.14 42.55 -56.20
C LEU A 143 43.76 42.86 -56.81
N SER A 144 43.71 43.72 -57.83
CA SER A 144 42.48 44.18 -58.49
C SER A 144 42.56 44.05 -60.03
N SER A 145 41.43 43.94 -60.73
CA SER A 145 41.38 43.76 -62.20
C SER A 145 40.18 44.47 -62.83
N PHE A 146 40.30 44.86 -64.11
CA PHE A 146 39.19 45.00 -65.05
C PHE A 146 39.48 44.19 -66.34
N TYR A 147 38.40 43.74 -66.97
CA TYR A 147 38.21 42.63 -67.94
C TYR A 147 38.17 43.10 -69.42
N ASP A 148 38.37 42.19 -70.40
CA ASP A 148 37.69 42.21 -71.72
C ASP A 148 36.37 41.40 -71.63
N LEU A 149 35.31 42.12 -71.27
CA LEU A 149 33.95 41.61 -71.06
C LEU A 149 33.09 41.60 -72.34
N ASP A 150 33.62 41.96 -73.52
CA ASP A 150 32.77 42.37 -74.65
C ASP A 150 32.95 41.59 -75.97
N GLY A 151 33.91 40.66 -76.03
CA GLY A 151 34.12 39.84 -77.24
C GLY A 151 34.59 40.65 -78.45
N ASN A 152 35.22 41.82 -78.23
CA ASN A 152 35.68 42.72 -79.30
C ASN A 152 37.14 42.47 -79.76
N GLY A 153 37.90 41.63 -79.08
CA GLY A 153 39.02 40.89 -79.67
C GLY A 153 40.45 41.38 -79.41
N TYR A 154 40.79 41.97 -78.26
CA TYR A 154 42.20 42.06 -77.81
C TYR A 154 42.40 41.82 -76.30
N MET A 155 43.39 40.97 -75.98
CA MET A 155 43.45 40.10 -74.78
C MET A 155 43.74 40.73 -73.40
N ASP A 156 43.10 40.10 -72.40
CA ASP A 156 43.54 39.88 -71.03
C ASP A 156 44.92 39.19 -70.89
N TRP A 157 45.68 39.53 -69.84
CA TRP A 157 46.71 38.68 -69.21
C TRP A 157 46.31 38.47 -67.73
N ASN A 158 45.78 37.30 -67.42
CA ASN A 158 45.06 36.99 -66.17
C ASN A 158 45.90 37.03 -64.87
N ILE A 159 45.33 37.61 -63.81
CA ILE A 159 44.85 36.86 -62.62
C ILE A 159 43.38 37.24 -62.45
N ALA A 160 42.46 36.37 -62.87
CA ALA A 160 41.04 36.47 -62.56
C ALA A 160 40.78 35.75 -61.24
N ILE A 161 40.25 36.42 -60.22
CA ILE A 161 39.41 35.75 -59.20
C ILE A 161 38.26 36.69 -58.78
N GLY A 162 37.06 36.47 -59.35
CA GLY A 162 35.77 36.85 -58.78
C GLY A 162 34.98 37.89 -59.56
N GLY A 163 34.01 37.45 -60.38
CA GLY A 163 33.01 38.32 -61.02
C GLY A 163 31.57 37.99 -60.58
N LEU A 164 30.66 38.97 -60.74
CA LEU A 164 29.32 38.88 -61.38
C LEU A 164 28.46 40.14 -61.10
N ASP A 165 28.03 40.85 -62.14
CA ASP A 165 26.60 41.12 -62.47
C ASP A 165 26.46 41.38 -63.98
N PRO A 166 25.72 40.53 -64.74
CA PRO A 166 25.55 40.64 -66.20
C PRO A 166 24.61 41.76 -66.70
N ASN A 167 24.08 42.66 -65.86
CA ASN A 167 23.14 43.71 -66.29
C ASN A 167 23.70 45.15 -66.32
N CYS A 168 25.01 45.37 -66.15
CA CYS A 168 25.60 46.71 -66.21
C CYS A 168 25.93 47.14 -67.66
N ASP A 169 25.10 48.01 -68.24
CA ASP A 169 25.33 48.65 -69.55
C ASP A 169 26.32 49.84 -69.40
N PRO A 170 27.47 49.83 -70.08
CA PRO A 170 28.48 50.90 -69.96
C PRO A 170 28.11 52.21 -70.69
N MET A 171 26.92 52.34 -71.30
CA MET A 171 26.51 53.56 -72.02
C MET A 171 25.55 54.50 -71.25
N VAL A 172 25.04 54.10 -70.09
CA VAL A 172 24.17 54.95 -69.24
C VAL A 172 24.61 54.84 -67.78
N GLY A 173 25.34 55.85 -67.30
CA GLY A 173 25.99 55.86 -65.98
C GLY A 173 25.05 55.86 -64.78
N GLU A 174 24.36 54.74 -64.52
CA GLU A 174 23.66 54.46 -63.28
C GLU A 174 24.02 53.06 -62.75
N CYS A 175 25.22 52.94 -62.14
CA CYS A 175 25.54 51.86 -61.22
C CYS A 175 25.22 52.34 -59.80
N TRP A 176 24.11 51.88 -59.22
CA TRP A 176 23.71 52.21 -57.86
C TRP A 176 24.47 51.29 -56.86
N GLY A 177 25.49 51.84 -56.20
CA GLY A 177 26.11 51.30 -54.98
C GLY A 177 27.12 50.17 -55.14
N SER A 178 28.41 50.46 -54.85
CA SER A 178 29.56 49.53 -54.73
C SER A 178 30.28 49.05 -56.00
N THR A 179 30.81 50.00 -56.78
CA THR A 179 31.98 49.79 -57.65
C THR A 179 33.30 49.75 -56.85
N GLU A 180 33.36 49.04 -55.72
CA GLU A 180 34.53 49.07 -54.83
C GLU A 180 35.63 48.09 -55.30
N ALA A 181 36.84 48.61 -55.52
CA ALA A 181 38.06 47.83 -55.72
C ALA A 181 38.44 47.06 -54.43
N ALA A 182 39.30 46.05 -54.55
CA ALA A 182 39.83 45.31 -53.39
C ALA A 182 40.57 46.26 -52.41
N ARG A 183 40.17 46.24 -51.13
CA ARG A 183 40.73 47.10 -50.07
C ARG A 183 41.42 46.26 -49.01
N SER A 184 42.74 46.44 -48.87
CA SER A 184 43.60 45.74 -47.92
C SER A 184 44.15 46.73 -46.89
N VAL A 185 43.43 46.89 -45.79
CA VAL A 185 43.63 47.95 -44.77
C VAL A 185 44.40 47.45 -43.55
N GLY A 186 44.21 46.19 -43.14
CA GLY A 186 44.88 45.62 -41.98
C GLY A 186 46.36 45.32 -42.21
N ASN A 187 47.17 45.25 -41.15
CA ASN A 187 48.58 44.83 -41.28
C ASN A 187 48.65 43.36 -41.72
N TYR A 188 49.48 43.05 -42.71
CA TYR A 188 49.58 41.71 -43.32
C TYR A 188 48.25 41.15 -43.86
N SER A 189 47.31 42.02 -44.26
CA SER A 189 46.04 41.59 -44.82
C SER A 189 46.12 41.30 -46.32
N VAL A 190 45.21 40.46 -46.82
CA VAL A 190 45.13 40.03 -48.22
C VAL A 190 43.70 40.24 -48.71
N ALA A 191 43.53 41.07 -49.74
CA ALA A 191 42.24 41.30 -50.40
C ALA A 191 42.36 40.96 -51.89
N VAL A 192 41.58 39.99 -52.35
CA VAL A 192 41.61 39.46 -53.74
C VAL A 192 40.19 39.33 -54.30
N GLY A 193 39.87 40.10 -55.35
CA GLY A 193 38.61 40.03 -56.11
C GLY A 193 37.77 41.32 -56.10
N GLY A 194 36.49 41.24 -56.50
CA GLY A 194 35.60 42.41 -56.66
C GLY A 194 34.82 42.75 -55.39
N ALA A 195 34.80 44.03 -54.98
CA ALA A 195 34.11 44.51 -53.78
C ALA A 195 34.52 43.77 -52.48
N VAL A 196 35.82 43.45 -52.32
CA VAL A 196 36.34 42.77 -51.13
C VAL A 196 37.04 43.73 -50.16
N LEU A 197 36.83 43.52 -48.85
CA LEU A 197 37.43 44.31 -47.78
C LEU A 197 38.17 43.42 -46.78
N ALA A 198 39.48 43.55 -46.69
CA ALA A 198 40.31 42.94 -45.65
C ALA A 198 40.82 44.03 -44.68
N GLN A 199 40.11 44.21 -43.57
CA GLN A 199 40.37 45.29 -42.60
C GLN A 199 41.12 44.84 -41.34
N GLY A 200 40.88 43.60 -40.87
CA GLY A 200 41.57 43.07 -39.71
C GLY A 200 43.06 42.80 -39.94
N ASN A 201 43.87 42.82 -38.87
CA ASN A 201 45.29 42.42 -38.98
C ASN A 201 45.39 40.93 -39.32
N ARG A 202 46.24 40.54 -40.29
CA ARG A 202 46.37 39.18 -40.81
C ARG A 202 45.08 38.62 -41.40
N SER A 203 44.13 39.48 -41.81
CA SER A 203 42.88 39.03 -42.41
C SER A 203 43.02 38.68 -43.89
N VAL A 204 42.18 37.77 -44.37
CA VAL A 204 42.17 37.30 -45.76
C VAL A 204 40.75 37.38 -46.30
N ALA A 205 40.54 38.12 -47.39
CA ALA A 205 39.28 38.18 -48.12
C ALA A 205 39.50 37.83 -49.58
N VAL A 206 38.88 36.75 -50.07
CA VAL A 206 39.08 36.24 -51.44
C VAL A 206 37.73 35.92 -52.10
N GLY A 207 37.43 36.55 -53.23
CA GLY A 207 36.21 36.31 -54.02
C GLY A 207 35.42 37.59 -54.34
N VAL A 208 34.10 37.59 -54.17
CA VAL A 208 33.23 38.73 -54.52
C VAL A 208 32.42 39.20 -53.31
N ALA A 209 32.37 40.51 -53.05
CA ALA A 209 31.56 41.10 -51.98
C ALA A 209 31.88 40.51 -50.58
N ASN A 210 33.13 40.15 -50.32
CA ASN A 210 33.55 39.51 -49.07
C ASN A 210 34.17 40.52 -48.10
N THR A 211 33.83 40.40 -46.81
CA THR A 211 34.32 41.31 -45.76
C THR A 211 35.02 40.55 -44.62
N ALA A 212 36.33 40.79 -44.43
CA ALA A 212 37.16 40.25 -43.35
C ALA A 212 37.57 41.39 -42.38
N ARG A 213 36.81 41.59 -41.30
CA ARG A 213 37.06 42.68 -40.32
C ARG A 213 37.79 42.23 -39.06
N GLY A 214 37.68 40.97 -38.67
CA GLY A 214 38.35 40.45 -37.47
C GLY A 214 39.87 40.29 -37.66
N ALA A 215 40.65 40.40 -36.59
CA ALA A 215 42.05 40.00 -36.64
C ALA A 215 42.13 38.49 -36.95
N ASP A 216 43.06 38.06 -37.81
CA ASP A 216 43.18 36.67 -38.27
C ASP A 216 41.92 36.09 -38.96
N SER A 217 40.95 36.93 -39.34
CA SER A 217 39.71 36.46 -39.97
C SER A 217 39.94 36.11 -41.44
N SER A 218 39.32 35.03 -41.92
CA SER A 218 39.38 34.61 -43.32
C SER A 218 38.00 34.46 -43.93
N VAL A 219 37.81 34.96 -45.15
CA VAL A 219 36.57 34.80 -45.90
C VAL A 219 36.87 34.44 -47.36
N PHE A 220 36.15 33.42 -47.84
CA PHE A 220 36.28 32.89 -49.20
C PHE A 220 34.89 32.72 -49.83
N GLY A 221 34.79 32.92 -51.14
CA GLY A 221 33.55 32.69 -51.90
C GLY A 221 32.86 33.99 -52.30
N SER A 222 31.54 34.09 -52.16
CA SER A 222 30.80 35.33 -52.45
C SER A 222 29.89 35.77 -51.31
N HIS A 223 29.76 37.09 -51.10
CA HIS A 223 28.88 37.73 -50.10
C HIS A 223 29.08 37.21 -48.67
N GLY A 224 30.30 36.78 -48.33
CA GLY A 224 30.65 36.29 -47.00
C GLY A 224 31.16 37.38 -46.08
N ALA A 225 30.98 37.19 -44.78
CA ALA A 225 31.50 38.12 -43.76
C ALA A 225 32.17 37.36 -42.62
N ALA A 226 33.46 37.64 -42.37
CA ALA A 226 34.23 37.15 -41.24
C ALA A 226 34.63 38.36 -40.37
N THR A 227 33.81 38.69 -39.38
CA THR A 227 33.98 39.91 -38.58
C THR A 227 34.50 39.65 -37.16
N GLY A 228 34.39 38.42 -36.67
CA GLY A 228 35.01 38.01 -35.40
C GLY A 228 36.50 37.76 -35.55
N ASP A 229 37.29 38.01 -34.51
CA ASP A 229 38.72 37.66 -34.52
C ASP A 229 38.89 36.13 -34.64
N GLY A 230 39.78 35.67 -35.53
CA GLY A 230 40.01 34.25 -35.82
C GLY A 230 38.84 33.56 -36.54
N SER A 231 37.87 34.31 -37.06
CA SER A 231 36.70 33.72 -37.73
C SER A 231 37.00 33.25 -39.16
N LEU A 232 36.28 32.23 -39.62
CA LEU A 232 36.33 31.70 -40.98
C LEU A 232 34.94 31.68 -41.59
N ALA A 233 34.75 32.36 -42.72
CA ALA A 233 33.54 32.29 -43.54
C ALA A 233 33.86 31.68 -44.92
N LEU A 234 33.33 30.50 -45.22
CA LEU A 234 33.43 29.87 -46.53
C LEU A 234 32.05 29.83 -47.18
N SER A 235 31.79 30.83 -48.01
CA SER A 235 30.55 30.92 -48.77
C SER A 235 30.58 29.96 -49.95
N THR A 236 29.49 29.22 -50.15
CA THR A 236 29.24 28.48 -51.40
C THR A 236 28.10 29.15 -52.15
N PHE A 237 28.19 29.26 -53.49
CA PHE A 237 27.10 29.80 -54.28
C PHE A 237 25.96 28.76 -54.31
N PHE A 238 24.92 28.94 -53.49
CA PHE A 238 23.72 28.12 -53.52
C PHE A 238 22.58 28.89 -54.19
N ALA A 239 22.27 28.51 -55.43
CA ALA A 239 21.13 28.99 -56.21
C ALA A 239 19.80 28.45 -55.65
N GLY A 240 19.34 28.97 -54.51
CA GLY A 240 17.96 28.80 -54.04
C GLY A 240 17.20 30.13 -54.12
N GLU A 241 16.19 30.18 -54.98
CA GLU A 241 15.17 31.24 -54.96
C GLU A 241 14.36 31.13 -53.67
N GLY A 242 14.24 32.21 -52.89
CA GLY A 242 13.41 32.17 -51.68
C GLY A 242 13.53 33.46 -50.86
N SER A 243 12.49 34.28 -50.94
CA SER A 243 12.27 35.49 -50.15
C SER A 243 12.10 35.17 -48.65
N GLY A 244 12.90 35.78 -47.77
CA GLY A 244 12.65 35.71 -46.33
C GLY A 244 13.68 36.41 -45.44
N LEU A 245 13.21 37.48 -44.78
CA LEU A 245 13.78 38.20 -43.61
C LEU A 245 15.27 38.60 -43.69
N ASP A 246 15.46 39.81 -44.18
CA ASP A 246 16.71 40.55 -44.36
C ASP A 246 17.11 41.31 -43.06
N ILE A 247 18.37 41.20 -42.64
CA ILE A 247 18.94 41.92 -41.48
C ILE A 247 20.02 42.87 -41.99
N ASP A 248 19.74 44.17 -41.92
CA ASP A 248 20.65 45.30 -42.17
C ASP A 248 21.94 45.17 -41.32
N LEU A 249 23.04 44.80 -41.97
CA LEU A 249 24.33 44.47 -41.34
C LEU A 249 25.38 45.58 -41.45
N ASP A 250 25.12 46.66 -42.19
CA ASP A 250 26.01 47.82 -42.32
C ASP A 250 25.39 49.16 -41.86
N GLY A 251 24.09 49.16 -41.54
CA GLY A 251 23.41 50.23 -40.82
C GLY A 251 22.98 51.41 -41.68
N ASP A 252 22.78 51.20 -42.99
CA ASP A 252 22.44 52.26 -43.94
C ASP A 252 20.91 52.46 -44.14
N GLY A 253 20.09 51.56 -43.60
CA GLY A 253 18.63 51.66 -43.61
C GLY A 253 17.97 51.35 -44.95
N MET A 254 18.64 50.72 -45.92
CA MET A 254 18.03 50.16 -47.13
C MET A 254 18.12 48.61 -47.18
N MET A 255 17.16 47.97 -47.86
CA MET A 255 17.10 46.51 -48.05
C MET A 255 18.18 46.07 -49.06
N ASP A 256 19.11 45.19 -48.66
CA ASP A 256 20.15 44.62 -49.53
C ASP A 256 19.71 43.23 -50.02
N ALA A 257 19.68 43.05 -51.34
CA ALA A 257 19.27 41.82 -52.01
C ALA A 257 20.26 40.64 -51.91
N SER A 258 21.24 40.63 -50.97
CA SER A 258 22.38 39.70 -51.06
C SER A 258 22.75 38.86 -49.80
N SER A 259 21.83 38.60 -48.86
CA SER A 259 22.09 37.77 -47.66
C SER A 259 22.26 36.24 -47.93
N ARG A 260 23.13 35.85 -48.86
CA ARG A 260 23.28 34.46 -49.33
C ARG A 260 24.63 33.82 -49.01
N GLY A 261 25.59 34.57 -48.46
CA GLY A 261 26.91 34.04 -48.07
C GLY A 261 26.98 33.49 -46.64
N ALA A 262 28.16 33.00 -46.26
CA ALA A 262 28.48 32.57 -44.91
C ALA A 262 28.87 33.77 -44.05
N ILE A 263 28.29 33.88 -42.85
CA ILE A 263 28.55 34.97 -41.90
C ILE A 263 29.10 34.38 -40.59
N ALA A 264 30.32 34.78 -40.21
CA ALA A 264 30.99 34.41 -38.97
C ALA A 264 31.37 35.69 -38.19
N THR A 265 30.54 36.07 -37.21
CA THR A 265 30.75 37.29 -36.41
C THR A 265 31.33 37.01 -35.02
N GLY A 266 31.16 35.80 -34.51
CA GLY A 266 31.76 35.38 -33.26
C GLY A 266 33.27 35.16 -33.36
N ARG A 267 33.99 35.37 -32.26
CA ARG A 267 35.43 35.09 -32.16
C ARG A 267 35.69 33.60 -32.37
N ASN A 268 36.70 33.23 -33.14
CA ASN A 268 37.05 31.84 -33.49
C ASN A 268 35.89 31.03 -34.08
N SER A 269 34.92 31.69 -34.71
CA SER A 269 33.76 31.01 -35.26
C SER A 269 33.97 30.59 -36.71
N VAL A 270 33.27 29.54 -37.13
CA VAL A 270 33.39 28.97 -38.48
C VAL A 270 32.00 28.89 -39.11
N ALA A 271 31.82 29.53 -40.27
CA ALA A 271 30.61 29.46 -41.07
C ALA A 271 30.92 28.90 -42.46
N ILE A 272 30.31 27.78 -42.82
CA ILE A 272 30.54 27.11 -44.11
C ILE A 272 29.21 26.80 -44.79
N GLY A 273 28.99 27.39 -45.98
CA GLY A 273 27.81 27.15 -46.81
C GLY A 273 27.01 28.42 -47.15
N GLY A 274 25.83 28.24 -47.75
CA GLY A 274 24.98 29.34 -48.21
C GLY A 274 23.97 29.79 -47.14
N GLY A 275 23.91 31.09 -46.85
CA GLY A 275 22.98 31.69 -45.89
C GLY A 275 23.17 31.24 -44.44
N VAL A 276 24.33 30.67 -44.11
CA VAL A 276 24.64 30.28 -42.73
C VAL A 276 25.17 31.48 -41.94
N ARG A 277 24.80 31.56 -40.67
CA ARG A 277 25.24 32.63 -39.77
C ARG A 277 25.69 32.06 -38.44
N THR A 278 26.81 32.54 -37.93
CA THR A 278 27.20 32.26 -36.56
C THR A 278 27.68 33.53 -35.84
N ASP A 279 27.06 33.81 -34.71
CA ASP A 279 27.35 34.97 -33.87
C ASP A 279 28.01 34.58 -32.54
N GLY A 280 27.86 33.32 -32.11
CA GLY A 280 28.51 32.79 -30.90
C GLY A 280 30.03 32.71 -31.04
N GLY A 281 30.77 32.92 -29.95
CA GLY A 281 32.21 32.63 -29.95
C GLY A 281 32.49 31.13 -30.00
N ASP A 282 33.62 30.71 -30.55
CA ASP A 282 34.10 29.32 -30.58
C ASP A 282 33.06 28.33 -31.17
N SER A 283 32.25 28.80 -32.13
CA SER A 283 31.12 28.07 -32.71
C SER A 283 31.37 27.61 -34.14
N VAL A 284 30.59 26.64 -34.60
CA VAL A 284 30.70 26.09 -35.96
C VAL A 284 29.32 25.91 -36.60
N VAL A 285 29.12 26.45 -37.79
CA VAL A 285 27.93 26.18 -38.61
C VAL A 285 28.34 25.69 -39.99
N VAL A 286 27.78 24.55 -40.40
CA VAL A 286 28.04 23.93 -41.70
C VAL A 286 26.72 23.50 -42.36
N GLY A 287 26.50 23.93 -43.60
CA GLY A 287 25.37 23.49 -44.43
C GLY A 287 24.64 24.66 -45.10
N GLY A 288 23.37 24.89 -44.77
CA GLY A 288 22.58 25.94 -45.41
C GLY A 288 21.57 26.60 -44.49
N TYR A 289 21.42 27.92 -44.57
CA TYR A 289 20.38 28.68 -43.84
C TYR A 289 20.30 28.39 -42.33
N SER A 290 21.41 27.98 -41.72
CA SER A 290 21.47 27.63 -40.30
C SER A 290 22.06 28.80 -39.51
N THR A 291 21.51 29.08 -38.34
CA THR A 291 21.94 30.17 -37.47
C THR A 291 22.40 29.64 -36.12
N VAL A 292 23.60 30.02 -35.68
CA VAL A 292 24.16 29.67 -34.37
C VAL A 292 24.53 30.94 -33.61
N ALA A 293 23.67 31.34 -32.67
CA ALA A 293 23.89 32.52 -31.81
C ALA A 293 24.64 32.19 -30.52
N GLY A 294 24.52 30.95 -30.01
CA GLY A 294 25.16 30.53 -28.76
C GLY A 294 26.67 30.30 -28.88
N THR A 295 27.40 30.63 -27.81
CA THR A 295 28.85 30.44 -27.69
C THR A 295 29.19 28.96 -27.46
N GLY A 296 30.24 28.45 -28.11
CA GLY A 296 30.67 27.06 -28.02
C GLY A 296 29.71 26.07 -28.68
N SER A 297 28.83 26.55 -29.57
CA SER A 297 27.74 25.78 -30.15
C SER A 297 28.02 25.36 -31.59
N SER A 298 27.29 24.36 -32.05
CA SER A 298 27.44 23.82 -33.41
C SER A 298 26.13 23.55 -34.11
N ALA A 299 26.09 23.74 -35.43
CA ALA A 299 25.00 23.32 -36.28
C ALA A 299 25.49 22.69 -37.58
N PHE A 300 24.95 21.52 -37.92
CA PHE A 300 25.26 20.79 -39.15
C PHE A 300 23.99 20.42 -39.88
N GLY A 301 23.87 20.86 -41.14
CA GLY A 301 22.71 20.59 -42.01
C GLY A 301 21.99 21.87 -42.45
N MET A 302 20.66 21.83 -42.56
CA MET A 302 19.91 22.92 -43.19
C MET A 302 18.80 23.47 -42.28
N TYR A 303 18.64 24.79 -42.24
CA TYR A 303 17.62 25.49 -41.44
C TYR A 303 17.69 25.20 -39.93
N ASN A 304 18.86 24.86 -39.40
CA ASN A 304 19.00 24.64 -37.97
C ASN A 304 19.13 25.97 -37.23
N THR A 305 18.59 26.07 -36.03
CA THR A 305 18.70 27.29 -35.20
C THR A 305 19.20 26.92 -33.81
N VAL A 306 20.35 27.46 -33.41
CA VAL A 306 20.95 27.22 -32.09
C VAL A 306 21.07 28.55 -31.36
N SER A 307 20.13 28.81 -30.45
CA SER A 307 20.07 30.05 -29.68
C SER A 307 20.81 29.97 -28.34
N ALA A 308 21.10 28.76 -27.86
CA ALA A 308 21.72 28.52 -26.56
C ALA A 308 23.22 28.20 -26.65
N ASP A 309 23.94 28.47 -25.57
CA ASP A 309 25.37 28.17 -25.42
C ASP A 309 25.63 26.67 -25.26
N TYR A 310 26.81 26.22 -25.68
CA TYR A 310 27.29 24.84 -25.60
C TYR A 310 26.34 23.80 -26.21
N ALA A 311 25.64 24.16 -27.29
CA ALA A 311 24.55 23.39 -27.86
C ALA A 311 24.89 22.81 -29.26
N GLY A 312 24.18 21.77 -29.69
CA GLY A 312 24.39 21.12 -30.97
C GLY A 312 23.09 20.86 -31.74
N ALA A 313 22.98 21.30 -32.99
CA ALA A 313 21.87 20.94 -33.88
C ALA A 313 22.37 20.16 -35.10
N PHE A 314 21.83 18.98 -35.35
CA PHE A 314 22.27 18.08 -36.41
C PHE A 314 21.06 17.61 -37.23
N GLY A 315 20.95 18.03 -38.50
CA GLY A 315 19.88 17.60 -39.39
C GLY A 315 19.18 18.75 -40.13
N TYR A 316 17.84 18.69 -40.20
CA TYR A 316 17.02 19.65 -40.94
C TYR A 316 15.99 20.28 -40.02
N GLN A 317 15.91 21.62 -39.99
CA GLN A 317 14.98 22.37 -39.15
C GLN A 317 15.06 22.04 -37.64
N SER A 318 16.22 21.61 -37.15
CA SER A 318 16.41 21.35 -35.72
C SER A 318 16.66 22.64 -34.94
N GLN A 319 16.10 22.75 -33.74
CA GLN A 319 16.20 23.93 -32.89
C GLN A 319 16.74 23.58 -31.50
N VAL A 320 17.68 24.38 -30.99
CA VAL A 320 18.16 24.25 -29.61
C VAL A 320 17.95 25.55 -28.86
N LEU A 321 17.11 25.50 -27.82
CA LEU A 321 16.65 26.66 -27.06
C LEU A 321 17.31 26.78 -25.68
N ASN A 322 17.97 25.71 -25.21
CA ASN A 322 18.47 25.60 -23.84
C ASN A 322 19.94 25.14 -23.78
N VAL A 323 20.65 25.53 -22.72
CA VAL A 323 22.11 25.35 -22.60
C VAL A 323 22.48 23.86 -22.59
N GLY A 324 23.53 23.49 -23.32
CA GLY A 324 23.98 22.09 -23.38
C GLY A 324 23.03 21.15 -24.13
N GLY A 325 21.97 21.67 -24.78
CA GLY A 325 21.01 20.86 -25.51
C GLY A 325 21.57 20.32 -26.82
N THR A 326 21.12 19.15 -27.24
CA THR A 326 21.42 18.57 -28.55
C THR A 326 20.14 18.20 -29.27
N ALA A 327 19.92 18.73 -30.47
CA ALA A 327 18.79 18.35 -31.32
C ALA A 327 19.29 17.55 -32.53
N ILE A 328 18.73 16.37 -32.78
CA ILE A 328 19.15 15.46 -33.85
C ILE A 328 17.95 15.05 -34.71
N GLY A 329 18.02 15.32 -36.01
CA GLY A 329 17.07 14.82 -37.00
C GLY A 329 16.26 15.91 -37.71
N TYR A 330 15.01 15.60 -38.00
CA TYR A 330 14.06 16.48 -38.69
C TYR A 330 13.17 17.18 -37.66
N GLN A 331 13.15 18.52 -37.63
CA GLN A 331 12.27 19.27 -36.72
C GLN A 331 12.43 18.91 -35.23
N ALA A 332 13.63 18.48 -34.82
CA ALA A 332 13.90 18.18 -33.42
C ALA A 332 14.07 19.47 -32.62
N ILE A 333 13.42 19.59 -31.47
CA ILE A 333 13.54 20.75 -30.57
C ILE A 333 14.13 20.30 -29.24
N ALA A 334 15.30 20.84 -28.89
CA ALA A 334 15.92 20.67 -27.57
C ALA A 334 15.52 21.85 -26.67
N ASP A 335 14.45 21.66 -25.90
CA ASP A 335 13.80 22.63 -25.03
C ASP A 335 14.13 22.44 -23.53
N ARG A 336 15.13 21.61 -23.21
CA ARG A 336 15.63 21.38 -21.84
C ARG A 336 17.15 21.45 -21.78
N ASN A 337 17.67 21.97 -20.66
CA ASN A 337 19.12 22.02 -20.41
C ASN A 337 19.72 20.61 -20.40
N TYR A 338 20.90 20.43 -21.02
CA TYR A 338 21.65 19.18 -21.03
C TYR A 338 20.90 17.94 -21.56
N ALA A 339 19.93 18.13 -22.46
CA ALA A 339 19.12 17.05 -23.02
C ALA A 339 19.45 16.80 -24.51
N VAL A 340 19.41 15.52 -24.92
CA VAL A 340 19.38 15.14 -26.34
C VAL A 340 17.92 14.94 -26.75
N SER A 341 17.46 15.71 -27.74
CA SER A 341 16.15 15.59 -28.35
C SER A 341 16.28 15.07 -29.78
N ILE A 342 15.41 14.12 -30.14
CA ILE A 342 15.33 13.58 -31.50
C ILE A 342 14.05 13.99 -32.24
N GLY A 343 13.18 14.76 -31.59
CA GLY A 343 11.87 15.17 -32.11
C GLY A 343 11.33 16.37 -31.34
N GLN A 344 10.01 16.56 -31.34
CA GLN A 344 9.35 17.64 -30.60
C GLN A 344 8.03 17.15 -30.00
N ALA A 345 7.47 17.89 -29.04
CA ALA A 345 6.21 17.53 -28.41
C ALA A 345 5.10 17.38 -29.47
N GLY A 346 4.44 16.21 -29.50
CA GLY A 346 3.40 15.88 -30.50
C GLY A 346 3.93 15.38 -31.85
N ALA A 347 5.24 15.32 -32.03
CA ALA A 347 5.93 14.69 -33.15
C ALA A 347 7.19 13.97 -32.66
N GLU A 348 6.99 13.00 -31.76
CA GLU A 348 8.07 12.20 -31.20
C GLU A 348 8.63 11.22 -32.24
N HIS A 349 9.96 11.13 -32.31
CA HIS A 349 10.64 10.18 -33.18
C HIS A 349 11.04 8.91 -32.44
N GLN A 350 11.20 7.82 -33.20
CA GLN A 350 11.55 6.51 -32.66
C GLN A 350 13.05 6.24 -32.80
N ILE A 351 13.66 5.69 -31.75
CA ILE A 351 15.01 5.10 -31.80
C ILE A 351 14.86 3.60 -32.07
N ILE A 352 15.17 3.17 -33.29
CA ILE A 352 15.15 1.76 -33.68
C ILE A 352 16.56 1.16 -33.61
N HIS A 353 16.64 -0.17 -33.46
CA HIS A 353 17.90 -0.91 -33.30
C HIS A 353 18.70 -0.56 -32.02
N LEU A 354 18.00 -0.15 -30.96
CA LEU A 354 18.60 0.06 -29.64
C LEU A 354 18.81 -1.28 -28.92
N ALA A 355 20.07 -1.66 -28.71
CA ALA A 355 20.45 -2.82 -27.90
C ALA A 355 19.99 -2.64 -26.44
N ALA A 356 19.94 -3.74 -25.68
CA ALA A 356 19.59 -3.68 -24.26
C ALA A 356 20.70 -2.97 -23.48
N GLY A 357 20.33 -2.01 -22.62
CA GLY A 357 21.24 -1.36 -21.70
C GLY A 357 21.81 -2.34 -20.67
N THR A 358 23.10 -2.21 -20.35
CA THR A 358 23.82 -3.08 -19.41
C THR A 358 24.31 -2.35 -18.17
N GLU A 359 24.39 -1.02 -18.21
CA GLU A 359 24.78 -0.16 -17.10
C GLU A 359 23.59 0.72 -16.63
N ASP A 360 23.67 1.26 -15.41
CA ASP A 360 22.58 2.02 -14.78
C ASP A 360 22.15 3.29 -15.56
N THR A 361 23.03 3.83 -16.40
CA THR A 361 22.80 5.04 -17.19
C THR A 361 22.47 4.78 -18.66
N ASP A 362 22.36 3.51 -19.07
CA ASP A 362 22.02 3.15 -20.44
C ASP A 362 20.53 3.39 -20.74
N ALA A 363 20.22 3.67 -22.01
CA ALA A 363 18.84 3.75 -22.46
C ALA A 363 18.17 2.36 -22.47
N VAL A 364 16.95 2.28 -21.92
CA VAL A 364 16.16 1.05 -21.84
C VAL A 364 15.37 0.85 -23.14
N ASN A 365 15.47 -0.34 -23.74
CA ASN A 365 14.65 -0.69 -24.91
C ASN A 365 13.30 -1.34 -24.53
N LEU A 366 12.38 -1.47 -25.50
CA LEU A 366 11.05 -2.04 -25.24
C LEU A 366 11.08 -3.48 -24.70
N GLY A 367 12.09 -4.27 -25.08
CA GLY A 367 12.27 -5.64 -24.56
C GLY A 367 12.57 -5.65 -23.07
N GLN A 368 13.48 -4.79 -22.60
CA GLN A 368 13.80 -4.62 -21.19
C GLN A 368 12.62 -4.07 -20.39
N LEU A 369 11.87 -3.10 -20.95
CA LEU A 369 10.66 -2.58 -20.30
C LEU A 369 9.60 -3.68 -20.15
N ASN A 370 9.33 -4.45 -21.21
CA ASN A 370 8.38 -5.56 -21.15
C ASN A 370 8.82 -6.64 -20.16
N ALA A 371 10.13 -6.93 -20.07
CA ALA A 371 10.66 -7.86 -19.07
C ALA A 371 10.52 -7.32 -17.63
N ALA A 372 10.77 -6.02 -17.42
CA ALA A 372 10.58 -5.38 -16.13
C ALA A 372 9.09 -5.34 -15.73
N ILE A 373 8.18 -5.02 -16.66
CA ILE A 373 6.73 -5.07 -16.43
C ILE A 373 6.28 -6.49 -16.12
N ALA A 374 6.77 -7.50 -16.87
CA ALA A 374 6.51 -8.91 -16.57
C ALA A 374 7.11 -9.39 -15.23
N GLY A 375 8.01 -8.60 -14.62
CA GLY A 375 8.53 -8.82 -13.27
C GLY A 375 7.76 -8.05 -12.19
N VAL A 376 7.21 -6.88 -12.51
CA VAL A 376 6.34 -6.08 -11.61
C VAL A 376 4.92 -6.67 -11.55
N SER A 377 4.45 -7.25 -12.65
CA SER A 377 3.38 -8.22 -12.68
C SER A 377 4.02 -9.56 -13.03
N GLY A 378 4.47 -10.32 -12.02
CA GLY A 378 4.87 -11.72 -12.23
C GLY A 378 3.89 -12.37 -13.20
N GLY A 379 4.39 -12.77 -14.37
CA GLY A 379 3.57 -13.01 -15.55
C GLY A 379 2.34 -13.88 -15.29
N GLY A 380 1.16 -13.26 -15.28
CA GLY A 380 -0.13 -13.93 -15.10
C GLY A 380 -0.50 -14.17 -13.63
N ALA A 381 -1.67 -13.67 -13.21
CA ALA A 381 -2.43 -14.10 -12.02
C ALA A 381 -1.95 -13.74 -10.58
N ASP A 382 -0.69 -13.46 -10.27
CA ASP A 382 -0.25 -13.56 -8.86
C ASP A 382 0.01 -12.22 -8.11
N ALA A 383 -0.94 -11.28 -8.16
CA ALA A 383 -0.99 -10.18 -7.20
C ALA A 383 -2.43 -9.96 -6.71
N HIS A 384 -2.80 -10.69 -5.66
CA HIS A 384 -4.04 -10.46 -4.91
C HIS A 384 -3.69 -10.07 -3.47
N PHE A 385 -4.31 -8.97 -3.01
CA PHE A 385 -4.36 -8.25 -1.71
C PHE A 385 -3.88 -8.87 -0.37
N PHE A 386 -3.03 -9.89 -0.34
CA PHE A 386 -2.57 -10.56 0.89
C PHE A 386 -1.05 -10.63 0.92
N SER A 387 -0.45 -10.00 1.95
CA SER A 387 0.99 -10.09 2.23
C SER A 387 1.23 -11.18 3.27
N VAL A 388 2.06 -12.18 2.94
CA VAL A 388 2.49 -13.22 3.87
C VAL A 388 3.96 -12.98 4.21
N ASN A 389 4.24 -12.63 5.47
CA ASN A 389 5.62 -12.55 5.96
C ASN A 389 6.10 -13.96 6.33
N SER A 390 6.70 -14.66 5.36
CA SER A 390 7.31 -15.97 5.54
C SER A 390 8.83 -15.87 5.43
N THR A 391 9.55 -16.55 6.33
CA THR A 391 11.00 -16.74 6.22
C THR A 391 11.36 -17.91 5.29
N ASP A 392 10.38 -18.71 4.88
CA ASP A 392 10.54 -19.85 3.98
C ASP A 392 9.97 -19.49 2.61
N SER A 393 10.87 -19.18 1.67
CA SER A 393 10.54 -18.88 0.27
C SER A 393 10.21 -20.13 -0.56
N GLY A 394 10.27 -21.33 0.03
CA GLY A 394 9.88 -22.60 -0.60
C GLY A 394 8.57 -23.18 -0.04
N ALA A 395 7.92 -22.49 0.90
CA ALA A 395 6.65 -22.94 1.46
C ALA A 395 5.51 -22.86 0.41
N GLY A 396 4.55 -23.78 0.47
CA GLY A 396 3.36 -23.75 -0.38
C GLY A 396 2.51 -22.49 -0.15
N ASN A 397 1.76 -22.07 -1.17
CA ASN A 397 1.03 -20.80 -1.20
C ASN A 397 1.93 -19.55 -1.09
N TYR A 398 3.25 -19.67 -1.27
CA TYR A 398 4.15 -18.51 -1.35
C TYR A 398 3.86 -17.65 -2.58
N ASN A 399 3.49 -18.29 -3.70
CA ASN A 399 3.03 -17.62 -4.92
C ASN A 399 1.53 -17.28 -4.89
N ASN A 400 0.87 -17.41 -3.74
CA ASN A 400 -0.58 -17.23 -3.60
C ASN A 400 -1.44 -18.17 -4.49
N ASP A 401 -0.90 -19.36 -4.82
CA ASP A 401 -1.49 -20.40 -5.68
C ASP A 401 -2.41 -21.39 -4.93
N GLY A 402 -2.56 -21.23 -3.61
CA GLY A 402 -3.37 -22.09 -2.76
C GLY A 402 -4.87 -21.93 -2.95
N ALA A 403 -5.33 -20.82 -3.54
CA ALA A 403 -6.74 -20.59 -3.88
C ALA A 403 -7.03 -21.16 -5.28
N SER A 404 -7.17 -22.48 -5.38
CA SER A 404 -7.37 -23.16 -6.66
C SER A 404 -8.84 -23.35 -7.06
N GLY A 405 -9.77 -23.15 -6.11
CA GLY A 405 -11.21 -23.16 -6.39
C GLY A 405 -11.71 -21.84 -6.97
N THR A 406 -12.84 -21.87 -7.70
CA THR A 406 -13.53 -20.64 -8.15
C THR A 406 -14.00 -19.84 -6.94
N ASP A 407 -13.80 -18.52 -6.95
CA ASP A 407 -14.16 -17.60 -5.85
C ASP A 407 -13.59 -18.00 -4.47
N ALA A 408 -12.47 -18.74 -4.44
CA ALA A 408 -11.85 -19.22 -3.21
C ALA A 408 -10.88 -18.20 -2.58
N ILE A 409 -10.63 -18.35 -1.28
CA ILE A 409 -9.66 -17.54 -0.52
C ILE A 409 -8.64 -18.46 0.14
N ALA A 410 -7.35 -18.30 -0.14
CA ALA A 410 -6.27 -19.00 0.58
C ALA A 410 -5.25 -17.99 1.12
N ALA A 411 -5.45 -17.55 2.37
CA ALA A 411 -4.65 -16.49 2.98
C ALA A 411 -3.69 -17.04 4.04
N GLY A 412 -2.39 -17.11 3.71
CA GLY A 412 -1.30 -17.52 4.59
C GLY A 412 -0.56 -18.80 4.16
N VAL A 413 0.51 -19.15 4.87
CA VAL A 413 1.49 -20.18 4.45
C VAL A 413 0.88 -21.59 4.45
N ASN A 414 1.07 -22.33 3.34
CA ASN A 414 0.59 -23.70 3.13
C ASN A 414 -0.93 -23.88 3.23
N ASN A 415 -1.72 -22.82 3.01
CA ASN A 415 -3.18 -22.98 2.91
C ASN A 415 -3.58 -23.46 1.51
N LEU A 416 -4.62 -24.30 1.46
CA LEU A 416 -5.21 -24.82 0.24
C LEU A 416 -6.74 -24.65 0.33
N ALA A 417 -7.30 -23.78 -0.52
CA ALA A 417 -8.74 -23.61 -0.71
C ALA A 417 -9.09 -24.09 -2.13
N SER A 418 -9.44 -25.37 -2.26
CA SER A 418 -9.47 -26.05 -3.57
C SER A 418 -10.86 -26.19 -4.19
N ALA A 419 -11.92 -25.89 -3.46
CA ALA A 419 -13.30 -26.00 -3.92
C ALA A 419 -13.97 -24.63 -4.14
N ASN A 420 -15.11 -24.61 -4.83
CA ASN A 420 -15.84 -23.38 -5.13
C ASN A 420 -16.25 -22.64 -3.85
N GLN A 421 -16.02 -21.33 -3.79
CA GLN A 421 -16.32 -20.44 -2.66
C GLN A 421 -15.71 -20.90 -1.32
N SER A 422 -14.64 -21.71 -1.35
CA SER A 422 -13.97 -22.20 -0.15
C SER A 422 -13.00 -21.17 0.44
N SER A 423 -12.77 -21.21 1.75
CA SER A 423 -11.90 -20.26 2.45
C SER A 423 -10.94 -20.95 3.41
N ALA A 424 -9.64 -20.75 3.22
CA ALA A 424 -8.56 -21.25 4.06
C ALA A 424 -7.70 -20.08 4.58
N VAL A 425 -7.74 -19.79 5.89
CA VAL A 425 -7.06 -18.61 6.49
C VAL A 425 -6.19 -19.02 7.68
N GLY A 426 -4.93 -18.57 7.71
CA GLY A 426 -3.94 -18.93 8.73
C GLY A 426 -2.79 -19.75 8.15
N THR A 427 -2.46 -20.91 8.72
CA THR A 427 -1.40 -21.78 8.17
C THR A 427 -1.78 -23.26 8.10
N ARG A 428 -1.38 -23.93 7.01
CA ARG A 428 -1.61 -25.37 6.77
C ARG A 428 -3.09 -25.79 6.74
N ASN A 429 -4.01 -24.88 6.48
CA ASN A 429 -5.44 -25.21 6.41
C ASN A 429 -5.81 -25.75 5.03
N THR A 430 -6.67 -26.77 4.99
CA THR A 430 -7.25 -27.34 3.76
C THR A 430 -8.77 -27.15 3.78
N ALA A 431 -9.30 -26.31 2.89
CA ALA A 431 -10.73 -26.16 2.63
C ALA A 431 -11.04 -26.74 1.25
N SER A 432 -11.50 -27.99 1.21
CA SER A 432 -11.70 -28.75 -0.03
C SER A 432 -13.17 -29.11 -0.32
N GLY A 433 -14.09 -28.72 0.55
CA GLY A 433 -15.54 -28.79 0.29
C GLY A 433 -16.08 -27.51 -0.31
N GLU A 434 -17.16 -27.58 -1.09
CA GLU A 434 -17.85 -26.39 -1.62
C GLU A 434 -18.35 -25.50 -0.47
N MET A 435 -18.10 -24.18 -0.54
CA MET A 435 -18.44 -23.23 0.52
C MET A 435 -17.86 -23.60 1.90
N SER A 436 -16.81 -24.42 1.95
CA SER A 436 -16.17 -24.81 3.21
C SER A 436 -15.24 -23.72 3.74
N THR A 437 -15.05 -23.68 5.05
CA THR A 437 -14.20 -22.69 5.73
C THR A 437 -13.26 -23.40 6.71
N ALA A 438 -11.96 -23.17 6.56
CA ALA A 438 -10.90 -23.67 7.44
C ALA A 438 -10.04 -22.49 7.96
N VAL A 439 -10.07 -22.22 9.28
CA VAL A 439 -9.41 -21.04 9.88
C VAL A 439 -8.53 -21.43 11.06
N GLY A 440 -7.26 -21.02 11.04
CA GLY A 440 -6.31 -21.22 12.13
C GLY A 440 -5.07 -22.01 11.72
N ASN A 441 -4.76 -23.12 12.40
CA ASN A 441 -3.59 -23.96 12.14
C ASN A 441 -3.99 -25.41 11.83
N ASN A 442 -3.61 -25.90 10.65
CA ASN A 442 -3.75 -27.32 10.30
C ASN A 442 -5.19 -27.88 10.37
N ASN A 443 -6.19 -27.08 10.00
CA ASN A 443 -7.58 -27.54 9.94
C ASN A 443 -7.91 -28.12 8.56
N THR A 444 -8.80 -29.11 8.51
CA THR A 444 -9.30 -29.73 7.28
C THR A 444 -10.82 -29.65 7.25
N ALA A 445 -11.38 -28.91 6.29
CA ALA A 445 -12.81 -28.84 6.02
C ALA A 445 -13.09 -29.41 4.62
N SER A 446 -13.47 -30.69 4.54
CA SER A 446 -13.65 -31.40 3.26
C SER A 446 -15.09 -31.58 2.83
N GLY A 447 -16.06 -31.50 3.74
CA GLY A 447 -17.48 -31.54 3.41
C GLY A 447 -18.01 -30.20 2.86
N SER A 448 -19.09 -30.23 2.07
CA SER A 448 -19.74 -28.99 1.62
C SER A 448 -20.29 -28.22 2.81
N TYR A 449 -20.13 -26.89 2.85
CA TYR A 449 -20.49 -26.01 3.97
C TYR A 449 -19.78 -26.35 5.30
N ALA A 450 -18.74 -27.19 5.29
CA ALA A 450 -18.00 -27.57 6.48
C ALA A 450 -17.25 -26.39 7.10
N GLN A 451 -17.22 -26.31 8.42
CA GLN A 451 -16.52 -25.24 9.15
C GLN A 451 -15.53 -25.83 10.16
N ALA A 452 -14.24 -25.64 9.93
CA ALA A 452 -13.17 -26.11 10.81
C ALA A 452 -12.35 -24.92 11.33
N VAL A 453 -12.48 -24.58 12.61
CA VAL A 453 -11.89 -23.36 13.19
C VAL A 453 -11.06 -23.68 14.44
N GLY A 454 -9.79 -23.29 14.45
CA GLY A 454 -8.88 -23.47 15.57
C GLY A 454 -7.62 -24.23 15.16
N ILE A 455 -7.32 -25.35 15.81
CA ILE A 455 -6.11 -26.14 15.60
C ILE A 455 -6.48 -27.61 15.33
N ASN A 456 -5.93 -28.21 14.27
CA ASN A 456 -6.07 -29.65 13.99
C ASN A 456 -7.51 -30.17 13.89
N ASN A 457 -8.50 -29.33 13.58
CA ASN A 457 -9.88 -29.81 13.45
C ASN A 457 -10.11 -30.46 12.08
N VAL A 458 -10.94 -31.50 12.05
CA VAL A 458 -11.28 -32.26 10.84
C VAL A 458 -12.80 -32.31 10.69
N VAL A 459 -13.32 -31.74 9.60
CA VAL A 459 -14.73 -31.80 9.26
C VAL A 459 -14.88 -32.52 7.92
N GLY A 460 -15.29 -33.79 8.01
CA GLY A 460 -15.44 -34.67 6.87
C GLY A 460 -16.79 -34.51 6.15
N GLY A 461 -17.85 -34.23 6.91
CA GLY A 461 -19.22 -34.26 6.42
C GLY A 461 -19.81 -32.89 6.07
N THR A 462 -20.95 -32.94 5.36
CA THR A 462 -21.72 -31.79 4.88
C THR A 462 -22.31 -31.01 6.05
N SER A 463 -22.14 -29.68 6.05
CA SER A 463 -22.59 -28.77 7.12
C SER A 463 -22.08 -29.15 8.52
N GLY A 464 -21.00 -29.93 8.61
CA GLY A 464 -20.34 -30.23 9.88
C GLY A 464 -19.60 -29.01 10.44
N MET A 465 -19.48 -28.95 11.76
CA MET A 465 -18.84 -27.84 12.46
C MET A 465 -17.87 -28.36 13.51
N ALA A 466 -16.61 -27.96 13.44
CA ALA A 466 -15.59 -28.27 14.42
C ALA A 466 -14.86 -27.00 14.87
N PHE A 467 -14.93 -26.70 16.17
CA PHE A 467 -14.33 -25.51 16.78
C PHE A 467 -13.46 -25.88 17.99
N GLY A 468 -12.19 -25.46 17.98
CA GLY A 468 -11.25 -25.68 19.09
C GLY A 468 -9.99 -26.45 18.67
N ASP A 469 -9.61 -27.50 19.41
CA ASP A 469 -8.39 -28.28 19.16
C ASP A 469 -8.68 -29.77 18.94
N MET A 470 -8.24 -30.34 17.83
CA MET A 470 -8.35 -31.78 17.51
C MET A 470 -9.80 -32.32 17.55
N ASN A 471 -10.79 -31.55 17.11
CA ASN A 471 -12.16 -32.04 17.00
C ASN A 471 -12.44 -32.68 15.64
N THR A 472 -13.27 -33.70 15.62
CA THR A 472 -13.75 -34.36 14.39
C THR A 472 -15.26 -34.26 14.28
N ALA A 473 -15.76 -33.82 13.13
CA ALA A 473 -17.19 -33.70 12.82
C ALA A 473 -17.53 -34.32 11.45
N SER A 474 -18.68 -34.97 11.36
CA SER A 474 -19.32 -35.52 10.14
C SER A 474 -20.55 -34.69 9.72
N ASP A 475 -21.51 -35.30 9.01
CA ASP A 475 -22.70 -34.63 8.45
C ASP A 475 -23.58 -34.01 9.54
N TYR A 476 -23.94 -32.73 9.37
CA TYR A 476 -24.79 -31.94 10.27
C TYR A 476 -24.40 -31.97 11.75
N SER A 477 -23.17 -32.39 12.04
CA SER A 477 -22.70 -32.64 13.39
C SER A 477 -21.90 -31.46 13.94
N SER A 478 -21.85 -31.34 15.26
CA SER A 478 -21.17 -30.24 15.95
C SER A 478 -20.18 -30.79 16.98
N ALA A 479 -18.90 -30.44 16.82
CA ALA A 479 -17.83 -30.77 17.75
C ALA A 479 -17.17 -29.50 18.29
N PHE A 480 -17.27 -29.22 19.59
CA PHE A 480 -16.75 -27.99 20.19
C PHE A 480 -15.89 -28.28 21.42
N GLY A 481 -14.69 -27.71 21.47
CA GLY A 481 -13.76 -27.85 22.61
C GLY A 481 -12.48 -28.57 22.19
N ARG A 482 -12.11 -29.64 22.89
CA ARG A 482 -10.87 -30.38 22.61
C ARG A 482 -11.08 -31.88 22.51
N PHE A 483 -10.50 -32.52 21.49
CA PHE A 483 -10.55 -33.97 21.28
C PHE A 483 -11.97 -34.54 21.18
N ASN A 484 -12.96 -33.76 20.75
CA ASN A 484 -14.33 -34.29 20.59
C ASN A 484 -14.49 -34.98 19.23
N ASN A 485 -15.32 -36.01 19.22
CA ASN A 485 -15.59 -36.84 18.06
C ASN A 485 -17.11 -36.95 17.83
N ALA A 486 -17.65 -36.10 16.96
CA ALA A 486 -19.05 -36.09 16.56
C ALA A 486 -19.20 -36.72 15.17
N THR A 487 -19.10 -38.04 15.08
CA THR A 487 -19.09 -38.74 13.77
C THR A 487 -20.46 -39.25 13.32
N GLY A 488 -21.45 -39.25 14.21
CA GLY A 488 -22.83 -39.56 13.83
C GLY A 488 -23.48 -38.39 13.08
N ASP A 489 -24.40 -38.70 12.17
CA ASP A 489 -25.22 -37.68 11.51
C ASP A 489 -26.06 -36.91 12.54
N ASN A 490 -26.01 -35.58 12.50
CA ASN A 490 -26.67 -34.70 13.48
C ASN A 490 -26.22 -34.95 14.93
N ALA A 491 -24.99 -35.46 15.13
CA ALA A 491 -24.42 -35.71 16.45
C ALA A 491 -23.80 -34.45 17.07
N ASN A 492 -23.78 -34.38 18.40
CA ASN A 492 -23.28 -33.24 19.16
C ASN A 492 -22.24 -33.69 20.18
N ALA A 493 -21.01 -33.19 20.10
CA ALA A 493 -19.95 -33.49 21.06
C ALA A 493 -19.31 -32.19 21.59
N PHE A 494 -19.56 -31.85 22.86
CA PHE A 494 -19.14 -30.58 23.45
C PHE A 494 -18.32 -30.80 24.73
N GLY A 495 -17.11 -30.25 24.79
CA GLY A 495 -16.23 -30.27 25.95
C GLY A 495 -14.88 -30.91 25.67
N LEU A 496 -14.49 -31.92 26.46
CA LEU A 496 -13.19 -32.60 26.35
C LEU A 496 -13.36 -34.11 26.14
N VAL A 497 -12.83 -34.66 25.05
CA VAL A 497 -12.79 -36.12 24.79
C VAL A 497 -14.19 -36.76 24.79
N ASN A 498 -15.20 -36.09 24.22
CA ASN A 498 -16.53 -36.67 24.08
C ASN A 498 -16.67 -37.41 22.74
N ASN A 499 -17.39 -38.53 22.74
CA ASN A 499 -17.69 -39.34 21.57
C ASN A 499 -19.20 -39.39 21.35
N ALA A 500 -19.70 -38.73 20.31
CA ALA A 500 -21.09 -38.80 19.84
C ALA A 500 -21.09 -39.47 18.46
N THR A 501 -21.17 -40.79 18.43
CA THR A 501 -20.84 -41.59 17.24
C THR A 501 -22.05 -42.10 16.47
N ALA A 502 -23.24 -42.04 17.07
CA ALA A 502 -24.49 -42.48 16.45
C ALA A 502 -25.34 -41.29 15.97
N SER A 503 -26.27 -41.53 15.05
CA SER A 503 -27.12 -40.47 14.52
C SER A 503 -28.00 -39.84 15.63
N GLY A 504 -28.07 -38.52 15.66
CA GLY A 504 -28.79 -37.76 16.68
C GLY A 504 -28.25 -37.89 18.11
N SER A 505 -27.06 -38.49 18.29
CA SER A 505 -26.47 -38.68 19.61
C SER A 505 -25.86 -37.38 20.17
N SER A 506 -25.83 -37.25 21.49
CA SER A 506 -25.37 -36.04 22.17
C SER A 506 -24.46 -36.38 23.35
N ALA A 507 -23.22 -35.91 23.34
CA ALA A 507 -22.23 -36.12 24.38
C ALA A 507 -21.67 -34.77 24.88
N PHE A 508 -21.90 -34.44 26.15
CA PHE A 508 -21.57 -33.13 26.72
C PHE A 508 -20.80 -33.27 28.04
N GLY A 509 -19.66 -32.61 28.16
CA GLY A 509 -18.83 -32.59 29.37
C GLY A 509 -17.43 -33.17 29.12
N THR A 510 -17.00 -34.15 29.91
CA THR A 510 -15.67 -34.76 29.75
C THR A 510 -15.76 -36.28 29.66
N GLY A 511 -15.20 -36.86 28.59
CA GLY A 511 -15.08 -38.32 28.46
C GLY A 511 -16.40 -39.06 28.25
N ASN A 512 -17.47 -38.40 27.81
CA ASN A 512 -18.76 -39.05 27.61
C ASN A 512 -18.82 -39.78 26.28
N THR A 513 -19.56 -40.88 26.22
CA THR A 513 -19.79 -41.69 25.01
C THR A 513 -21.30 -41.86 24.79
N ALA A 514 -21.82 -41.28 23.72
CA ALA A 514 -23.18 -41.46 23.25
C ALA A 514 -23.12 -42.25 21.93
N SER A 515 -23.30 -43.58 22.02
CA SER A 515 -23.13 -44.50 20.90
C SER A 515 -24.43 -45.17 20.44
N GLY A 516 -25.54 -44.95 21.15
CA GLY A 516 -26.87 -45.35 20.70
C GLY A 516 -27.52 -44.31 19.78
N LEU A 517 -28.39 -44.74 18.86
CA LEU A 517 -29.20 -43.82 18.04
C LEU A 517 -30.03 -42.90 18.96
N GLN A 518 -29.99 -41.58 18.74
CA GLN A 518 -30.68 -40.58 19.56
C GLN A 518 -30.33 -40.63 21.07
N SER A 519 -29.16 -41.17 21.43
CA SER A 519 -28.72 -41.28 22.81
C SER A 519 -28.14 -39.97 23.36
N SER A 520 -28.19 -39.79 24.68
CA SER A 520 -27.66 -38.60 25.37
C SER A 520 -26.77 -38.98 26.54
N ALA A 521 -25.53 -38.46 26.59
CA ALA A 521 -24.59 -38.65 27.67
C ALA A 521 -24.07 -37.29 28.18
N PHE A 522 -24.32 -36.94 29.44
CA PHE A 522 -24.00 -35.62 30.00
C PHE A 522 -23.30 -35.71 31.36
N GLY A 523 -22.13 -35.07 31.48
CA GLY A 523 -21.35 -35.00 32.72
C GLY A 523 -19.91 -35.50 32.53
N TYR A 524 -19.46 -36.43 33.38
CA TYR A 524 -18.11 -36.98 33.32
C TYR A 524 -18.13 -38.49 33.12
N GLY A 525 -17.55 -38.98 32.03
CA GLY A 525 -17.31 -40.41 31.81
C GLY A 525 -18.57 -41.27 31.63
N ASN A 526 -19.70 -40.69 31.21
CA ASN A 526 -20.95 -41.44 31.04
C ASN A 526 -21.01 -42.21 29.72
N ALA A 527 -21.76 -43.30 29.68
CA ALA A 527 -21.99 -44.10 28.47
C ALA A 527 -23.49 -44.30 28.21
N ALA A 528 -23.99 -43.76 27.10
CA ALA A 528 -25.36 -43.99 26.61
C ALA A 528 -25.29 -44.87 25.36
N GLY A 529 -25.43 -46.18 25.56
CA GLY A 529 -25.21 -47.20 24.52
C GLY A 529 -26.48 -47.66 23.81
N GLY A 530 -27.63 -47.62 24.49
CA GLY A 530 -28.91 -48.05 23.92
C GLY A 530 -29.56 -47.00 23.02
N THR A 531 -30.46 -47.42 22.12
CA THR A 531 -31.25 -46.49 21.30
C THR A 531 -32.16 -45.65 22.19
N GLY A 532 -32.18 -44.32 22.03
CA GLY A 532 -32.96 -43.40 22.86
C GLY A 532 -32.56 -43.39 24.34
N SER A 533 -31.37 -43.93 24.67
CA SER A 533 -30.90 -44.01 26.06
C SER A 533 -30.32 -42.70 26.57
N SER A 534 -30.35 -42.51 27.88
CA SER A 534 -29.96 -41.26 28.55
C SER A 534 -29.09 -41.54 29.78
N ALA A 535 -27.84 -41.08 29.78
CA ALA A 535 -26.91 -41.22 30.89
C ALA A 535 -26.46 -39.85 31.42
N PHE A 536 -26.78 -39.54 32.67
CA PHE A 536 -26.53 -38.25 33.31
C PHE A 536 -25.79 -38.43 34.64
N GLY A 537 -24.61 -37.81 34.77
CA GLY A 537 -23.87 -37.79 36.03
C GLY A 537 -22.37 -38.06 35.88
N PHE A 538 -21.84 -38.92 36.75
CA PHE A 538 -20.44 -39.35 36.75
C PHE A 538 -20.41 -40.86 36.55
N SER A 539 -19.81 -41.32 35.45
CA SER A 539 -19.70 -42.75 35.12
C SER A 539 -21.02 -43.51 35.11
N SER A 540 -22.12 -42.85 34.74
CA SER A 540 -23.43 -43.47 34.56
C SER A 540 -23.50 -44.22 33.23
N GLN A 541 -24.23 -45.33 33.19
CA GLN A 541 -24.33 -46.22 32.02
C GLN A 541 -25.79 -46.56 31.69
N ALA A 542 -26.27 -46.10 30.56
CA ALA A 542 -27.59 -46.42 30.02
C ALA A 542 -27.42 -47.37 28.81
N GLY A 543 -27.42 -48.68 29.09
CA GLY A 543 -27.13 -49.73 28.11
C GLY A 543 -28.37 -50.26 27.38
N GLY A 544 -29.53 -50.25 28.02
CA GLY A 544 -30.79 -50.70 27.42
C GLY A 544 -31.39 -49.68 26.45
N ASN A 545 -32.21 -50.12 25.51
CA ASN A 545 -32.99 -49.22 24.66
C ASN A 545 -34.02 -48.45 25.50
N TRP A 546 -34.16 -47.15 25.25
CA TRP A 546 -35.03 -46.24 25.98
C TRP A 546 -34.77 -46.23 27.49
N SER A 547 -33.56 -46.60 27.90
CA SER A 547 -33.16 -46.64 29.30
C SER A 547 -32.64 -45.28 29.79
N THR A 548 -32.77 -45.02 31.09
CA THR A 548 -32.27 -43.79 31.71
C THR A 548 -31.42 -44.12 32.95
N ALA A 549 -30.18 -43.65 32.99
CA ALA A 549 -29.29 -43.75 34.14
C ALA A 549 -28.97 -42.35 34.67
N LEU A 550 -29.43 -42.03 35.87
CA LEU A 550 -29.29 -40.72 36.50
C LEU A 550 -28.58 -40.87 37.86
N GLY A 551 -27.36 -40.34 37.97
CA GLY A 551 -26.58 -40.39 39.20
C GLY A 551 -25.24 -41.13 39.07
N ALA A 552 -24.32 -40.87 40.00
CA ALA A 552 -22.97 -41.39 39.89
C ALA A 552 -22.93 -42.93 39.94
N GLY A 553 -22.41 -43.56 38.90
CA GLY A 553 -22.36 -45.02 38.76
C GLY A 553 -23.71 -45.71 38.50
N ALA A 554 -24.79 -44.97 38.23
CA ALA A 554 -26.09 -45.56 37.91
C ALA A 554 -25.99 -46.43 36.62
N LEU A 555 -26.62 -47.60 36.62
CA LEU A 555 -26.56 -48.59 35.54
C LEU A 555 -27.98 -49.03 35.13
N ALA A 556 -28.46 -48.54 33.99
CA ALA A 556 -29.72 -48.97 33.40
C ALA A 556 -29.46 -49.93 32.24
N LYS A 557 -29.43 -51.23 32.53
CA LYS A 557 -28.99 -52.28 31.58
C LYS A 557 -30.13 -52.82 30.72
N ALA A 558 -31.34 -52.88 31.27
CA ALA A 558 -32.50 -53.40 30.57
C ALA A 558 -33.25 -52.34 29.75
N ASP A 559 -33.94 -52.80 28.70
CA ASP A 559 -34.78 -51.94 27.86
C ASP A 559 -35.90 -51.32 28.70
N TYR A 560 -36.15 -50.02 28.53
CA TYR A 560 -37.07 -49.21 29.32
C TYR A 560 -36.75 -49.13 30.83
N GLY A 561 -35.57 -49.60 31.25
CA GLY A 561 -35.11 -49.52 32.63
C GLY A 561 -34.68 -48.11 33.00
N THR A 562 -35.04 -47.66 34.19
CA THR A 562 -34.63 -46.36 34.74
C THR A 562 -33.91 -46.56 36.06
N ALA A 563 -32.63 -46.18 36.15
CA ALA A 563 -31.82 -46.23 37.36
C ALA A 563 -31.61 -44.81 37.90
N ILE A 564 -32.04 -44.53 39.13
CA ILE A 564 -31.98 -43.21 39.76
C ILE A 564 -31.23 -43.31 41.08
N GLY A 565 -30.07 -42.66 41.17
CA GLY A 565 -29.28 -42.56 42.40
C GLY A 565 -27.85 -43.07 42.25
N PHE A 566 -27.08 -42.98 43.34
CA PHE A 566 -25.72 -43.49 43.40
C PHE A 566 -25.74 -45.01 43.24
N GLN A 567 -25.03 -45.53 42.23
CA GLN A 567 -24.88 -46.97 41.95
C GLN A 567 -26.19 -47.75 41.75
N ALA A 568 -27.33 -47.08 41.51
CA ALA A 568 -28.59 -47.76 41.26
C ALA A 568 -28.51 -48.64 40.01
N VAL A 569 -29.06 -49.85 40.05
CA VAL A 569 -29.05 -50.81 38.94
C VAL A 569 -30.48 -51.16 38.53
N ALA A 570 -30.81 -50.92 37.27
CA ALA A 570 -32.05 -51.38 36.63
C ALA A 570 -31.71 -52.49 35.62
N ASN A 571 -31.87 -53.74 36.06
CA ASN A 571 -31.54 -54.97 35.30
C ASN A 571 -32.79 -55.66 34.71
N GLU A 572 -33.99 -55.17 35.00
CA GLU A 572 -35.27 -55.66 34.48
C GLU A 572 -35.94 -54.59 33.59
N SER A 573 -36.68 -55.03 32.58
CA SER A 573 -37.39 -54.12 31.68
C SER A 573 -38.61 -53.49 32.34
N PHE A 574 -38.92 -52.25 31.98
CA PHE A 574 -40.07 -51.49 32.51
C PHE A 574 -40.04 -51.25 34.03
N VAL A 575 -38.85 -51.14 34.62
CA VAL A 575 -38.69 -50.85 36.05
C VAL A 575 -38.01 -49.50 36.29
N VAL A 576 -38.32 -48.89 37.43
CA VAL A 576 -37.54 -47.80 38.00
C VAL A 576 -36.83 -48.33 39.24
N SER A 577 -35.50 -48.40 39.21
CA SER A 577 -34.66 -48.78 40.33
C SER A 577 -34.08 -47.55 41.01
N PHE A 578 -34.15 -47.54 42.34
CA PHE A 578 -33.55 -46.51 43.19
C PHE A 578 -32.35 -47.04 44.00
N GLY A 579 -31.89 -48.26 43.69
CA GLY A 579 -30.94 -49.02 44.50
C GLY A 579 -30.28 -50.16 43.75
N HIS A 580 -29.60 -51.06 44.46
CA HIS A 580 -29.01 -52.27 43.87
C HIS A 580 -28.97 -53.42 44.88
N ALA A 581 -28.98 -54.66 44.39
CA ALA A 581 -28.69 -55.84 45.19
C ALA A 581 -27.18 -56.07 45.32
N ALA A 582 -26.76 -56.82 46.33
CA ALA A 582 -25.38 -57.27 46.54
C ALA A 582 -24.84 -58.09 45.36
N SER A 583 -25.75 -58.80 44.67
CA SER A 583 -25.45 -59.61 43.49
C SER A 583 -25.50 -58.84 42.17
N ASP A 584 -26.01 -57.60 42.16
CA ASP A 584 -26.01 -56.80 40.94
C ASP A 584 -24.59 -56.46 40.52
N LEU A 585 -24.38 -56.42 39.20
CA LEU A 585 -23.07 -56.14 38.62
C LEU A 585 -22.91 -54.63 38.39
N ASP A 586 -21.76 -54.11 38.78
CA ASP A 586 -21.31 -52.77 38.43
C ASP A 586 -20.95 -52.67 36.93
N GLY A 587 -20.58 -51.47 36.51
CA GLY A 587 -20.13 -51.19 35.14
C GLY A 587 -18.89 -51.95 34.67
N ASN A 588 -18.17 -52.61 35.57
CA ASN A 588 -16.99 -53.43 35.29
C ASN A 588 -17.29 -54.94 35.36
N GLY A 589 -18.54 -55.32 35.67
CA GLY A 589 -18.95 -56.72 35.80
C GLY A 589 -18.66 -57.34 37.17
N ASN A 590 -18.38 -56.55 38.21
CA ASN A 590 -18.18 -57.02 39.59
C ASN A 590 -19.48 -56.86 40.40
N GLY A 591 -19.73 -57.76 41.36
CA GLY A 591 -20.84 -57.61 42.30
C GLY A 591 -20.60 -56.50 43.34
N TYR A 592 -21.66 -55.81 43.80
CA TYR A 592 -21.54 -54.77 44.83
C TYR A 592 -21.28 -55.30 46.25
N GLY A 593 -21.63 -56.56 46.54
CA GLY A 593 -21.32 -57.23 47.81
C GLY A 593 -22.22 -56.84 49.00
N SER A 594 -23.02 -55.77 48.90
CA SER A 594 -24.09 -55.42 49.83
C SER A 594 -25.28 -54.80 49.08
N ASP A 595 -26.48 -54.92 49.64
CA ASP A 595 -27.67 -54.26 49.10
C ASP A 595 -27.65 -52.76 49.43
N LEU A 596 -28.16 -51.93 48.52
CA LEU A 596 -28.44 -50.51 48.72
C LEU A 596 -29.90 -50.25 48.35
N ASP A 597 -30.76 -50.13 49.36
CA ASP A 597 -32.17 -49.77 49.17
C ASP A 597 -32.43 -48.31 49.54
N ALA A 598 -32.94 -47.54 48.60
CA ALA A 598 -33.32 -46.16 48.86
C ALA A 598 -34.73 -46.07 49.45
N ARG A 599 -34.90 -45.19 50.44
CA ARG A 599 -36.23 -44.88 51.00
C ARG A 599 -36.89 -43.76 50.20
N LEU A 600 -38.06 -44.06 49.64
CA LEU A 600 -38.91 -43.04 49.02
C LEU A 600 -39.69 -42.29 50.11
N ILE A 601 -39.59 -40.97 50.12
CA ILE A 601 -40.22 -40.09 51.10
C ILE A 601 -41.09 -39.05 50.38
N HIS A 602 -42.02 -38.42 51.11
CA HIS A 602 -43.02 -37.49 50.56
C HIS A 602 -43.98 -38.13 49.54
N ILE A 603 -44.30 -39.40 49.75
CA ILE A 603 -45.31 -40.12 48.95
C ILE A 603 -46.69 -39.86 49.56
N ALA A 604 -47.55 -39.19 48.79
CA ALA A 604 -48.96 -39.01 49.13
C ALA A 604 -49.68 -40.36 49.19
N GLY A 605 -50.90 -40.37 49.70
CA GLY A 605 -51.66 -41.61 49.70
C GLY A 605 -52.06 -42.02 48.28
N GLY A 606 -51.77 -43.26 47.88
CA GLY A 606 -52.28 -43.84 46.65
C GLY A 606 -53.81 -43.98 46.64
N ILE A 607 -54.43 -43.65 45.52
CA ILE A 607 -55.88 -43.70 45.32
C ILE A 607 -56.24 -44.86 44.40
N ASP A 608 -55.48 -45.02 43.31
CA ASP A 608 -55.70 -46.07 42.31
C ASP A 608 -54.91 -47.34 42.62
N ASP A 609 -55.31 -48.46 42.01
CA ASP A 609 -54.70 -49.78 42.24
C ASP A 609 -53.20 -49.85 41.91
N THR A 610 -52.70 -48.95 41.05
CA THR A 610 -51.29 -48.89 40.63
C THR A 610 -50.47 -47.81 41.33
N ASP A 611 -51.05 -47.13 42.32
CA ASP A 611 -50.33 -46.11 43.08
C ASP A 611 -49.40 -46.72 44.13
N ALA A 612 -48.35 -45.98 44.47
CA ALA A 612 -47.50 -46.32 45.60
C ALA A 612 -48.24 -46.09 46.93
N VAL A 613 -48.20 -47.09 47.82
CA VAL A 613 -48.80 -47.01 49.16
C VAL A 613 -47.80 -46.40 50.13
N ASN A 614 -48.20 -45.38 50.89
CA ASN A 614 -47.38 -44.85 51.97
C ASN A 614 -47.65 -45.57 53.31
N VAL A 615 -46.74 -45.43 54.27
CA VAL A 615 -46.84 -46.10 55.59
C VAL A 615 -48.10 -45.69 56.37
N GLY A 616 -48.56 -44.44 56.19
CA GLY A 616 -49.80 -43.97 56.82
C GLY A 616 -51.02 -44.74 56.33
N GLN A 617 -51.15 -44.93 55.02
CA GLN A 617 -52.23 -45.71 54.42
C GLN A 617 -52.19 -47.18 54.83
N LEU A 618 -51.00 -47.79 54.86
CA LEU A 618 -50.85 -49.16 55.32
C LEU A 618 -51.28 -49.31 56.78
N ASN A 619 -50.86 -48.38 57.65
CA ASN A 619 -51.28 -48.38 59.05
C ASN A 619 -52.80 -48.22 59.20
N THR A 620 -53.42 -47.34 58.40
CA THR A 620 -54.88 -47.17 58.37
C THR A 620 -55.57 -48.45 57.88
N ALA A 621 -55.08 -49.09 56.82
CA ALA A 621 -55.63 -50.34 56.30
C ALA A 621 -55.53 -51.49 57.32
N ILE A 622 -54.40 -51.63 58.02
CA ILE A 622 -54.19 -52.62 59.08
C ILE A 622 -55.13 -52.37 60.28
N ALA A 623 -55.33 -51.10 60.65
CA ALA A 623 -56.26 -50.73 61.71
C ALA A 623 -57.72 -51.08 61.34
N THR A 624 -58.12 -50.79 60.10
CA THR A 624 -59.48 -51.09 59.59
C THR A 624 -59.72 -52.59 59.35
N ALA A 625 -58.69 -53.36 59.00
CA ALA A 625 -58.77 -54.81 58.83
C ALA A 625 -58.87 -55.61 60.15
N GLY A 626 -58.94 -54.94 61.30
CA GLY A 626 -59.05 -55.58 62.62
C GLY A 626 -57.83 -56.43 62.94
N GLY A 627 -56.62 -55.88 62.79
CA GLY A 627 -55.36 -56.63 62.87
C GLY A 627 -55.28 -57.56 64.08
N PHE A 628 -55.38 -58.88 63.86
CA PHE A 628 -55.20 -60.01 64.81
C PHE A 628 -55.80 -59.87 66.24
N ALA A 629 -56.58 -58.81 66.52
CA ALA A 629 -56.84 -58.35 67.88
C ALA A 629 -58.14 -58.91 68.46
N ASP A 630 -59.06 -59.40 67.63
CA ASP A 630 -60.35 -59.89 68.10
C ASP A 630 -60.49 -61.40 67.98
N PHE A 631 -59.75 -62.13 68.82
CA PHE A 631 -60.09 -63.52 69.16
C PHE A 631 -61.17 -63.60 70.25
N SER A 632 -61.84 -62.49 70.63
CA SER A 632 -62.79 -62.51 71.76
C SER A 632 -63.94 -63.49 71.52
N GLY A 633 -64.38 -63.65 70.26
CA GLY A 633 -65.38 -64.66 69.88
C GLY A 633 -64.90 -66.11 70.06
N MET A 634 -63.62 -66.41 69.81
CA MET A 634 -63.03 -67.73 70.05
C MET A 634 -62.75 -67.98 71.54
N VAL A 635 -62.37 -66.93 72.27
CA VAL A 635 -62.01 -67.00 73.70
C VAL A 635 -63.26 -67.13 74.58
N ALA A 636 -64.37 -66.50 74.19
CA ALA A 636 -65.67 -66.67 74.84
C ALA A 636 -66.17 -68.13 74.79
N ALA A 637 -65.83 -68.89 73.74
CA ALA A 637 -66.21 -70.29 73.60
C ALA A 637 -65.52 -71.23 74.59
N PHE A 638 -64.38 -70.82 75.19
CA PHE A 638 -63.72 -71.59 76.24
C PHE A 638 -64.41 -71.46 77.62
N GLY A 639 -65.21 -70.41 77.86
CA GLY A 639 -65.89 -70.20 79.16
C GLY A 639 -64.92 -70.04 80.34
N GLY A 640 -65.40 -70.13 81.58
CA GLY A 640 -64.52 -70.18 82.78
C GLY A 640 -63.65 -68.93 83.04
N GLY A 641 -64.02 -67.75 82.50
CA GLY A 641 -63.24 -66.51 82.67
C GLY A 641 -62.03 -66.37 81.75
N ALA A 642 -61.91 -67.18 80.70
CA ALA A 642 -60.89 -67.00 79.67
C ALA A 642 -61.01 -65.61 79.02
N ALA A 643 -59.86 -64.95 78.78
CA ALA A 643 -59.80 -63.61 78.20
C ALA A 643 -58.61 -63.45 77.27
N TRP A 644 -58.77 -62.62 76.23
CA TRP A 644 -57.69 -62.18 75.35
C TRP A 644 -57.60 -60.66 75.45
N THR A 645 -56.55 -60.16 76.08
CA THR A 645 -56.39 -58.72 76.34
C THR A 645 -54.94 -58.33 76.05
N GLY A 646 -54.73 -57.39 75.13
CA GLY A 646 -53.39 -56.92 74.77
C GLY A 646 -52.48 -57.99 74.14
N GLY A 647 -53.05 -58.99 73.46
CA GLY A 647 -52.28 -60.07 72.82
C GLY A 647 -51.86 -61.21 73.77
N ILE A 648 -52.36 -61.23 75.01
CA ILE A 648 -52.06 -62.26 76.01
C ILE A 648 -53.33 -63.08 76.28
N PHE A 649 -53.22 -64.41 76.16
CA PHE A 649 -54.28 -65.35 76.53
C PHE A 649 -54.29 -65.63 78.03
N THR A 650 -55.42 -65.39 78.68
CA THR A 650 -55.70 -65.84 80.05
C THR A 650 -56.49 -67.15 79.96
N PRO A 651 -55.95 -68.27 80.49
CA PRO A 651 -56.61 -69.57 80.39
C PRO A 651 -57.89 -69.62 81.26
N PRO A 652 -58.87 -70.47 80.90
CA PRO A 652 -60.09 -70.65 81.69
C PRO A 652 -59.79 -71.32 83.04
N SER A 653 -60.59 -70.99 84.06
CA SER A 653 -60.59 -71.64 85.38
C SER A 653 -61.98 -72.15 85.73
N TYR A 654 -62.10 -73.42 86.05
CA TYR A 654 -63.34 -74.07 86.44
C TYR A 654 -63.26 -74.50 87.91
N THR A 655 -64.22 -74.11 88.74
CA THR A 655 -64.20 -74.42 90.18
C THR A 655 -65.23 -75.50 90.51
N ILE A 656 -64.77 -76.66 90.98
CA ILE A 656 -65.63 -77.78 91.41
C ILE A 656 -65.35 -78.03 92.90
N GLN A 657 -66.38 -77.91 93.76
CA GLN A 657 -66.26 -78.11 95.22
C GLN A 657 -65.13 -77.29 95.88
N GLY A 658 -64.92 -76.04 95.44
CA GLY A 658 -63.91 -75.13 96.00
C GLY A 658 -62.47 -75.32 95.51
N THR A 659 -62.22 -76.27 94.59
CA THR A 659 -60.91 -76.47 93.94
C THR A 659 -60.98 -75.99 92.49
N SER A 660 -60.01 -75.17 92.04
CA SER A 660 -59.94 -74.67 90.66
C SER A 660 -59.10 -75.56 89.76
N TYR A 661 -59.56 -75.74 88.51
CA TYR A 661 -58.93 -76.53 87.47
C TYR A 661 -58.72 -75.68 86.21
N GLY A 662 -57.52 -75.75 85.62
CA GLY A 662 -57.11 -74.91 84.48
C GLY A 662 -57.46 -75.46 83.09
N ASN A 663 -58.16 -76.60 83.02
CA ASN A 663 -58.69 -77.15 81.77
C ASN A 663 -59.97 -77.96 82.05
N VAL A 664 -60.79 -78.15 81.00
CA VAL A 664 -62.08 -78.84 81.09
C VAL A 664 -61.92 -80.33 81.41
N GLY A 665 -60.81 -80.96 80.99
CA GLY A 665 -60.56 -82.40 81.21
C GLY A 665 -60.41 -82.74 82.68
N ASP A 666 -59.58 -81.99 83.40
CA ASP A 666 -59.36 -82.21 84.83
C ASP A 666 -60.62 -81.87 85.67
N ALA A 667 -61.37 -80.85 85.26
CA ALA A 667 -62.64 -80.49 85.91
C ALA A 667 -63.70 -81.58 85.74
N LEU A 668 -63.82 -82.18 84.55
CA LEU A 668 -64.75 -83.28 84.29
C LEU A 668 -64.32 -84.58 85.01
N ALA A 669 -63.02 -84.87 85.09
CA ALA A 669 -62.52 -86.01 85.87
C ALA A 669 -62.85 -85.89 87.37
N ALA A 670 -62.79 -84.67 87.92
CA ALA A 670 -63.20 -84.39 89.30
C ALA A 670 -64.72 -84.58 89.51
N ILE A 671 -65.55 -84.20 88.54
CA ILE A 671 -67.00 -84.45 88.57
C ILE A 671 -67.32 -85.95 88.46
N ASP A 672 -66.61 -86.69 87.61
CA ASP A 672 -66.81 -88.13 87.41
C ASP A 672 -66.44 -88.95 88.67
N THR A 673 -65.37 -88.53 89.35
CA THR A 673 -64.98 -89.09 90.66
C THR A 673 -66.04 -88.82 91.74
N TRP A 674 -66.73 -87.67 91.68
CA TRP A 674 -67.83 -87.34 92.58
C TRP A 674 -69.11 -88.13 92.26
N MET A 675 -69.46 -88.30 90.98
CA MET A 675 -70.66 -89.02 90.56
C MET A 675 -70.54 -90.55 90.70
N SER A 676 -69.34 -91.12 90.66
CA SER A 676 -69.11 -92.56 90.87
C SER A 676 -69.23 -93.00 92.36
N GLY A 677 -69.31 -92.06 93.30
CA GLY A 677 -69.38 -92.33 94.74
C GLY A 677 -70.77 -92.52 95.35
N ASN A 678 -71.88 -92.42 94.59
CA ASN A 678 -73.22 -92.38 95.20
C ASN A 678 -74.24 -93.33 94.51
N THR A 679 -74.25 -94.60 94.92
CA THR A 679 -75.25 -95.61 94.53
C THR A 679 -76.19 -95.95 95.71
N GLY A 680 -77.49 -95.60 95.58
CA GLY A 680 -78.61 -96.27 96.26
C GLY A 680 -79.53 -95.45 97.19
N GLY A 681 -80.83 -95.37 96.82
CA GLY A 681 -81.93 -95.63 97.78
C GLY A 681 -82.82 -94.50 98.35
N THR A 682 -83.89 -94.14 97.61
CA THR A 682 -85.34 -94.09 98.00
C THR A 682 -85.91 -93.31 99.24
N GLN A 683 -86.73 -92.28 98.94
CA GLN A 683 -88.20 -92.09 99.19
C GLN A 683 -88.85 -91.89 100.61
N GLY A 684 -89.38 -90.65 100.86
CA GLY A 684 -90.66 -90.25 101.54
C GLY A 684 -90.74 -90.12 103.09
N PRO A 685 -91.78 -89.50 103.74
CA PRO A 685 -92.85 -88.55 103.31
C PRO A 685 -93.29 -87.42 104.32
N ALA A 686 -94.24 -86.55 103.89
CA ALA A 686 -95.33 -85.78 104.58
C ALA A 686 -95.08 -84.68 105.67
N GLY A 687 -95.69 -83.49 105.45
CA GLY A 687 -95.56 -82.22 106.21
C GLY A 687 -96.63 -81.87 107.28
N PRO A 688 -96.74 -80.58 107.72
CA PRO A 688 -97.88 -79.71 107.32
C PRO A 688 -97.65 -78.17 107.20
N GLN A 689 -98.54 -77.54 106.40
CA GLN A 689 -99.14 -76.15 106.30
C GLN A 689 -98.81 -75.07 107.37
N GLY A 690 -98.84 -73.73 107.17
CA GLY A 690 -99.27 -72.71 106.16
C GLY A 690 -99.10 -71.29 106.80
N PRO A 691 -99.37 -70.08 106.20
CA PRO A 691 -100.50 -69.72 105.32
C PRO A 691 -100.23 -68.69 104.14
N ALA A 692 -101.34 -68.34 103.43
CA ALA A 692 -101.63 -67.61 102.17
C ALA A 692 -101.31 -66.08 102.09
N GLY A 693 -101.37 -65.32 100.97
CA GLY A 693 -101.85 -65.38 99.55
C GLY A 693 -101.97 -63.91 99.01
N PRO A 694 -102.54 -63.52 97.83
CA PRO A 694 -102.94 -64.25 96.60
C PRO A 694 -102.62 -63.55 95.22
N GLN A 695 -102.69 -64.35 94.13
CA GLN A 695 -103.12 -64.14 92.72
C GLN A 695 -103.01 -62.82 91.91
N GLY A 696 -102.53 -62.97 90.67
CA GLY A 696 -102.95 -62.23 89.46
C GLY A 696 -102.58 -63.03 88.17
N PRO A 697 -103.43 -63.09 87.10
CA PRO A 697 -103.44 -64.16 86.09
C PRO A 697 -102.71 -63.83 84.76
N ALA A 698 -102.73 -64.80 83.84
CA ALA A 698 -102.13 -64.81 82.50
C ALA A 698 -102.77 -63.86 81.46
N GLY A 699 -101.96 -63.52 80.44
CA GLY A 699 -102.34 -63.30 79.03
C GLY A 699 -102.13 -61.86 78.49
N PRO A 700 -101.96 -61.63 77.16
CA PRO A 700 -101.62 -62.51 76.03
C PRO A 700 -100.44 -61.98 75.16
N GLN A 701 -100.18 -62.67 74.05
CA GLN A 701 -99.25 -62.33 72.95
C GLN A 701 -99.85 -61.33 71.96
N GLY A 702 -99.02 -60.44 71.38
CA GLY A 702 -99.24 -59.70 70.10
C GLY A 702 -99.49 -58.19 70.22
N PRO A 703 -99.20 -57.34 69.20
CA PRO A 703 -98.77 -57.62 67.83
C PRO A 703 -97.46 -56.91 67.38
N GLN A 704 -97.01 -57.31 66.19
CA GLN A 704 -96.04 -56.63 65.32
C GLN A 704 -96.65 -55.33 64.73
N GLY A 705 -95.83 -54.27 64.65
CA GLY A 705 -96.07 -53.06 63.83
C GLY A 705 -97.02 -52.00 64.45
N PRO A 706 -96.79 -50.71 64.16
CA PRO A 706 -96.77 -50.24 62.78
C PRO A 706 -95.56 -49.37 62.38
N ALA A 707 -95.42 -49.30 61.06
CA ALA A 707 -94.42 -48.58 60.29
C ALA A 707 -94.80 -47.11 60.02
N GLY A 708 -93.80 -46.36 59.53
CA GLY A 708 -93.97 -45.26 58.58
C GLY A 708 -93.75 -43.86 59.18
N ALA A 709 -93.09 -42.92 58.53
CA ALA A 709 -92.56 -42.90 57.16
C ALA A 709 -91.46 -41.82 57.04
N ASP A 710 -90.51 -42.08 56.15
CA ASP A 710 -89.89 -41.12 55.22
C ASP A 710 -89.72 -39.66 55.64
N GLY A 711 -88.46 -39.31 55.90
CA GLY A 711 -87.89 -38.03 55.47
C GLY A 711 -87.16 -38.19 54.14
N THR A 712 -87.85 -38.68 53.10
CA THR A 712 -87.47 -38.48 51.70
C THR A 712 -87.67 -36.99 51.37
N GLY A 713 -86.75 -36.16 51.84
CA GLY A 713 -86.60 -34.78 51.40
C GLY A 713 -85.56 -34.74 50.31
N GLY A 714 -85.99 -34.91 49.06
CA GLY A 714 -85.13 -34.98 47.88
C GLY A 714 -84.08 -33.88 47.83
N GLY A 715 -82.83 -34.25 48.11
CA GLY A 715 -81.72 -33.71 47.36
C GLY A 715 -81.77 -34.39 46.01
N SER A 716 -81.90 -33.62 44.93
CA SER A 716 -81.76 -34.11 43.55
C SER A 716 -80.58 -35.09 43.46
N ALA A 717 -80.53 -35.97 42.46
CA ALA A 717 -79.32 -36.76 42.11
C ALA A 717 -78.08 -35.89 41.74
N LEU A 718 -78.12 -34.60 42.10
CA LEU A 718 -77.19 -33.51 41.93
C LEU A 718 -76.89 -32.78 43.26
N ALA A 719 -77.35 -33.29 44.41
CA ALA A 719 -77.03 -32.74 45.73
C ALA A 719 -75.66 -33.24 46.19
N VAL A 720 -74.83 -32.32 46.67
CA VAL A 720 -73.46 -32.61 47.12
C VAL A 720 -73.49 -32.92 48.62
N GLU A 721 -73.01 -34.12 49.00
CA GLU A 721 -72.92 -34.57 50.39
C GLU A 721 -71.53 -34.27 50.98
N TYR A 722 -71.47 -34.06 52.29
CA TYR A 722 -70.19 -33.96 53.01
C TYR A 722 -69.69 -35.36 53.34
N ASP A 723 -68.37 -35.55 53.29
CA ASP A 723 -67.77 -36.88 53.43
C ASP A 723 -67.90 -37.43 54.86
N ASP A 724 -68.06 -36.54 55.85
CA ASP A 724 -68.27 -36.89 57.25
C ASP A 724 -69.23 -35.90 57.97
N ALA A 725 -69.56 -36.23 59.22
CA ALA A 725 -70.45 -35.40 60.05
C ALA A 725 -69.83 -34.06 60.45
N ASP A 726 -68.50 -33.95 60.43
CA ASP A 726 -67.73 -32.76 60.81
C ASP A 726 -67.61 -31.75 59.65
N ARG A 727 -68.03 -32.15 58.44
CA ARG A 727 -68.13 -31.33 57.23
C ARG A 727 -66.80 -30.70 56.81
N ALA A 728 -65.70 -31.37 57.10
CA ALA A 728 -64.36 -30.89 56.80
C ALA A 728 -64.00 -31.04 55.32
N SER A 729 -64.64 -31.99 54.60
CA SER A 729 -64.41 -32.21 53.17
C SER A 729 -65.70 -32.55 52.41
N ILE A 730 -65.63 -32.34 51.10
CA ILE A 730 -66.64 -32.71 50.12
C ILE A 730 -65.91 -33.40 48.97
N THR A 731 -66.33 -34.62 48.64
CA THR A 731 -65.85 -35.35 47.47
C THR A 731 -66.83 -35.20 46.31
N LEU A 732 -66.39 -34.56 45.23
CA LEU A 732 -67.18 -34.39 44.00
C LEU A 732 -66.90 -35.56 43.05
N ALA A 733 -67.76 -36.58 43.04
CA ALA A 733 -67.60 -37.77 42.19
C ALA A 733 -67.95 -37.48 40.72
N GLY A 734 -67.01 -37.76 39.79
CA GLY A 734 -67.27 -37.84 38.34
C GLY A 734 -67.58 -39.28 37.92
N ALA A 735 -68.58 -39.47 37.06
CA ALA A 735 -69.09 -40.80 36.69
C ALA A 735 -68.05 -41.64 35.91
N SER A 736 -67.80 -42.86 36.37
CA SER A 736 -66.89 -43.83 35.74
C SER A 736 -67.55 -44.54 34.55
N GLY A 737 -67.15 -44.17 33.33
CA GLY A 737 -67.41 -44.89 32.10
C GLY A 737 -66.24 -44.67 31.13
N GLU A 738 -65.73 -45.76 30.55
CA GLU A 738 -64.51 -45.90 29.75
C GLU A 738 -63.99 -44.63 29.04
N GLY A 739 -62.84 -44.12 29.52
CA GLY A 739 -62.02 -43.10 28.85
C GLY A 739 -62.32 -41.65 29.23
N GLY A 740 -61.77 -41.17 30.36
CA GLY A 740 -61.68 -39.73 30.64
C GLY A 740 -61.52 -39.38 32.12
N ASN A 741 -60.42 -38.72 32.49
CA ASN A 741 -60.30 -37.98 33.74
C ASN A 741 -61.19 -36.74 33.69
N GLU A 742 -62.47 -36.86 34.04
CA GLU A 742 -63.36 -35.71 34.19
C GLU A 742 -63.73 -35.55 35.67
N GLY A 743 -62.96 -34.74 36.40
CA GLY A 743 -63.40 -34.18 37.68
C GLY A 743 -64.62 -33.27 37.48
N THR A 744 -65.49 -33.15 38.50
CA THR A 744 -66.69 -32.32 38.41
C THR A 744 -66.32 -30.84 38.27
N GLN A 745 -66.66 -30.22 37.13
CA GLN A 745 -66.44 -28.78 36.92
C GLN A 745 -67.38 -27.94 37.79
N VAL A 746 -66.83 -27.21 38.76
CA VAL A 746 -67.55 -26.18 39.50
C VAL A 746 -67.56 -24.88 38.67
N LYS A 747 -68.67 -24.63 37.96
CA LYS A 747 -68.83 -23.44 37.11
C LYS A 747 -69.45 -22.28 37.89
N ASN A 748 -69.15 -21.05 37.45
CA ASN A 748 -69.64 -19.81 38.04
C ASN A 748 -69.10 -19.50 39.45
N LEU A 749 -67.90 -20.03 39.77
CA LEU A 749 -67.18 -19.68 40.99
C LEU A 749 -66.70 -18.22 40.92
N ALA A 750 -67.24 -17.37 41.78
CA ALA A 750 -66.83 -15.98 41.91
C ALA A 750 -65.38 -15.87 42.44
N ASP A 751 -64.81 -14.67 42.41
CA ASP A 751 -63.49 -14.46 43.03
C ASP A 751 -63.58 -14.68 44.54
N GLY A 752 -62.74 -15.57 45.08
CA GLY A 752 -62.58 -15.71 46.52
C GLY A 752 -62.04 -14.42 47.13
N VAL A 753 -62.66 -13.95 48.21
CA VAL A 753 -62.32 -12.69 48.90
C VAL A 753 -61.78 -12.97 50.32
N ALA A 754 -62.26 -14.03 50.97
CA ALA A 754 -61.80 -14.47 52.28
C ALA A 754 -60.75 -15.60 52.16
N PRO A 755 -59.88 -15.80 53.17
CA PRO A 755 -58.80 -16.79 53.10
C PRO A 755 -59.22 -18.25 52.93
N MET A 756 -60.48 -18.58 53.21
CA MET A 756 -61.03 -19.94 53.10
C MET A 756 -61.95 -20.12 51.88
N ASP A 757 -62.05 -19.10 51.02
CA ASP A 757 -62.84 -19.20 49.79
C ASP A 757 -62.08 -20.03 48.74
N ALA A 758 -62.83 -20.76 47.92
CA ALA A 758 -62.25 -21.42 46.76
C ALA A 758 -61.81 -20.39 45.71
N VAL A 759 -60.60 -20.56 45.18
CA VAL A 759 -60.00 -19.68 44.16
C VAL A 759 -60.41 -20.17 42.79
N ASN A 760 -60.93 -19.29 41.93
CA ASN A 760 -61.24 -19.67 40.55
C ASN A 760 -60.00 -19.67 39.64
N VAL A 761 -60.11 -20.31 38.48
CA VAL A 761 -59.00 -20.45 37.52
C VAL A 761 -58.44 -19.09 37.08
N ARG A 762 -59.27 -18.05 36.98
CA ARG A 762 -58.79 -16.70 36.63
C ARG A 762 -57.93 -16.10 37.74
N GLN A 763 -58.29 -16.25 39.01
CA GLN A 763 -57.47 -15.78 40.13
C GLN A 763 -56.14 -16.54 40.23
N MET A 764 -56.16 -17.85 40.01
CA MET A 764 -54.94 -18.66 39.93
C MET A 764 -54.06 -18.24 38.76
N GLN A 765 -54.61 -18.14 37.54
CA GLN A 765 -53.86 -17.69 36.36
C GLN A 765 -53.35 -16.25 36.51
N ALA A 766 -54.10 -15.36 37.17
CA ALA A 766 -53.63 -14.01 37.48
C ALA A 766 -52.50 -14.02 38.51
N GLY A 767 -52.57 -14.88 39.53
CA GLY A 767 -51.50 -15.10 40.51
C GLY A 767 -50.25 -15.70 39.88
N ASP A 768 -50.39 -16.69 39.01
CA ASP A 768 -49.30 -17.31 38.27
C ASP A 768 -48.68 -16.34 37.26
N ALA A 769 -49.50 -15.57 36.54
CA ALA A 769 -49.03 -14.53 35.64
C ALA A 769 -48.29 -13.41 36.39
N ALA A 770 -48.78 -13.00 37.57
CA ALA A 770 -48.10 -12.03 38.43
C ALA A 770 -46.78 -12.58 38.98
N THR A 771 -46.76 -13.86 39.39
CA THR A 771 -45.56 -14.55 39.88
C THR A 771 -44.53 -14.67 38.76
N LEU A 772 -44.94 -15.13 37.58
CA LEU A 772 -44.11 -15.23 36.39
C LEU A 772 -43.62 -13.87 35.91
N SER A 773 -44.46 -12.84 35.95
CA SER A 773 -44.05 -11.47 35.65
C SER A 773 -43.02 -10.96 36.65
N SER A 774 -43.19 -11.22 37.96
CA SER A 774 -42.21 -10.83 38.97
C SER A 774 -40.88 -11.56 38.80
N ALA A 775 -40.93 -12.85 38.45
CA ALA A 775 -39.76 -13.67 38.19
C ALA A 775 -39.01 -13.21 36.94
N LYS A 776 -39.74 -12.86 35.87
CA LYS A 776 -39.18 -12.23 34.67
C LYS A 776 -38.56 -10.87 35.01
N THR A 777 -39.28 -9.97 35.67
CA THR A 777 -38.75 -8.66 36.06
C THR A 777 -37.52 -8.78 36.95
N TYR A 778 -37.49 -9.71 37.91
CA TYR A 778 -36.31 -9.97 38.73
C TYR A 778 -35.14 -10.47 37.88
N THR A 779 -35.36 -11.45 37.01
CA THR A 779 -34.34 -12.00 36.12
C THR A 779 -33.82 -10.94 35.14
N ASP A 780 -34.70 -10.21 34.49
CA ASP A 780 -34.39 -9.11 33.56
C ASP A 780 -33.60 -8.01 34.27
N SER A 781 -33.96 -7.66 35.51
CA SER A 781 -33.21 -6.67 36.31
C SER A 781 -31.81 -7.16 36.68
N ARG A 782 -31.64 -8.45 36.98
CA ARG A 782 -30.32 -9.04 37.26
C ARG A 782 -29.47 -9.09 36.00
N PHE A 783 -30.03 -9.46 34.86
CA PHE A 783 -29.33 -9.45 33.57
C PHE A 783 -28.95 -8.04 33.12
N ALA A 784 -29.85 -7.06 33.26
CA ALA A 784 -29.56 -5.67 32.95
C ALA A 784 -28.44 -5.11 33.84
N ALA A 785 -28.49 -5.36 35.15
CA ALA A 785 -27.44 -4.94 36.08
C ALA A 785 -26.08 -5.60 35.76
N TRP A 786 -26.08 -6.85 35.32
CA TRP A 786 -24.86 -7.56 34.91
C TRP A 786 -24.28 -7.00 33.61
N ASN A 787 -25.15 -6.70 32.63
CA ASN A 787 -24.78 -6.07 31.36
C ASN A 787 -24.20 -4.66 31.58
N ASP A 788 -24.81 -3.86 32.46
CA ASP A 788 -24.29 -2.54 32.85
C ASP A 788 -22.93 -2.65 33.54
N THR A 789 -22.76 -3.64 34.41
CA THR A 789 -21.48 -3.90 35.09
C THR A 789 -20.39 -4.28 34.08
N PHE A 790 -20.73 -5.11 33.09
CA PHE A 790 -19.80 -5.51 32.03
C PHE A 790 -19.44 -4.32 31.12
N ALA A 791 -20.42 -3.50 30.73
CA ALA A 791 -20.20 -2.29 29.95
C ALA A 791 -19.32 -1.28 30.71
N GLN A 792 -19.55 -1.09 32.01
CA GLN A 792 -18.71 -0.24 32.85
C GLN A 792 -17.28 -0.78 32.99
N TYR A 793 -17.13 -2.10 33.14
CA TYR A 793 -15.83 -2.75 33.18
C TYR A 793 -15.07 -2.56 31.86
N GLN A 794 -15.72 -2.81 30.72
CA GLN A 794 -15.14 -2.59 29.39
C GLN A 794 -14.69 -1.14 29.22
N GLN A 795 -15.55 -0.15 29.54
CA GLN A 795 -15.19 1.26 29.50
C GLN A 795 -14.07 1.64 30.48
N GLN A 796 -13.95 0.97 31.63
CA GLN A 796 -12.87 1.20 32.59
C GLN A 796 -11.54 0.64 32.07
N VAL A 797 -11.58 -0.53 31.44
CA VAL A 797 -10.42 -1.18 30.81
C VAL A 797 -9.93 -0.34 29.62
N ASP A 798 -10.82 0.07 28.72
CA ASP A 798 -10.47 0.92 27.57
C ASP A 798 -9.89 2.26 28.02
N ARG A 799 -10.49 2.90 29.05
CA ARG A 799 -9.92 4.14 29.62
C ARG A 799 -8.54 3.92 30.22
N ARG A 800 -8.29 2.77 30.87
CA ARG A 800 -6.97 2.43 31.41
C ARG A 800 -5.95 2.18 30.30
N PHE A 801 -6.32 1.54 29.20
CA PHE A 801 -5.43 1.36 28.06
C PHE A 801 -5.07 2.69 27.42
N VAL A 802 -6.05 3.56 27.15
CA VAL A 802 -5.78 4.90 26.60
C VAL A 802 -4.92 5.75 27.54
N GLN A 803 -5.14 5.66 28.86
CA GLN A 803 -4.28 6.34 29.84
C GLN A 803 -2.86 5.77 29.86
N THR A 804 -2.72 4.46 29.68
CA THR A 804 -1.43 3.77 29.63
C THR A 804 -0.67 4.13 28.35
N ASP A 805 -1.33 4.13 27.20
CA ASP A 805 -0.73 4.53 25.92
C ASP A 805 -0.25 5.98 25.96
N ARG A 806 -1.09 6.91 26.44
CA ARG A 806 -0.67 8.31 26.65
C ARG A 806 0.47 8.45 27.64
N ARG A 807 0.59 7.53 28.61
CA ARG A 807 1.72 7.50 29.54
C ARG A 807 2.98 7.01 28.85
N ILE A 808 2.89 5.94 28.07
CA ILE A 808 4.00 5.39 27.28
C ILE A 808 4.52 6.46 26.29
N ASP A 809 3.63 7.16 25.61
CA ASP A 809 3.99 8.25 24.69
C ASP A 809 4.67 9.42 25.42
N ARG A 810 4.20 9.80 26.62
CA ARG A 810 4.87 10.82 27.46
C ARG A 810 6.25 10.35 27.92
N ILE A 811 6.40 9.09 28.33
CA ILE A 811 7.69 8.52 28.72
C ILE A 811 8.66 8.51 27.54
N GLY A 812 8.19 8.14 26.35
CA GLY A 812 9.00 8.14 25.13
C GLY A 812 9.39 9.56 24.67
N ALA A 813 8.47 10.53 24.76
CA ALA A 813 8.77 11.94 24.52
C ALA A 813 9.80 12.48 25.54
N MET A 814 9.70 12.12 26.82
CA MET A 814 10.68 12.48 27.85
C MET A 814 12.04 11.80 27.60
N GLY A 815 12.04 10.55 27.14
CA GLY A 815 13.24 9.80 26.79
C GLY A 815 13.99 10.43 25.61
N SER A 816 13.28 10.81 24.54
CA SER A 816 13.87 11.54 23.41
C SER A 816 14.37 12.93 23.82
N ALA A 817 13.60 13.66 24.63
CA ALA A 817 14.03 14.95 25.19
C ALA A 817 15.33 14.82 25.99
N MET A 818 15.38 13.87 26.94
CA MET A 818 16.57 13.60 27.76
C MET A 818 17.76 13.15 26.93
N THR A 819 17.55 12.41 25.84
CA THR A 819 18.63 12.01 24.94
C THR A 819 19.24 13.22 24.23
N HIS A 820 18.41 14.09 23.65
CA HIS A 820 18.89 15.33 23.02
C HIS A 820 19.59 16.28 24.00
N MET A 821 19.09 16.35 25.24
CA MET A 821 19.75 17.10 26.32
C MET A 821 21.08 16.46 26.71
N ALA A 822 21.11 15.14 26.94
CA ALA A 822 22.29 14.42 27.43
C ALA A 822 23.45 14.50 26.43
N VAL A 823 23.16 14.37 25.12
CA VAL A 823 24.16 14.56 24.05
C VAL A 823 24.74 15.98 24.12
N ASN A 824 23.91 17.00 24.28
CA ASN A 824 24.40 18.38 24.35
C ASN A 824 25.12 18.72 25.66
N ALA A 825 24.71 18.12 26.78
CA ALA A 825 25.32 18.28 28.09
C ALA A 825 26.71 17.60 28.16
N ALA A 826 26.90 16.48 27.45
CA ALA A 826 28.14 15.70 27.49
C ALA A 826 29.30 16.33 26.69
N ILE A 827 29.03 17.14 25.66
CA ILE A 827 30.05 17.62 24.70
C ILE A 827 30.79 18.90 25.17
N GLY A 828 30.50 19.42 26.37
CA GLY A 828 31.03 20.73 26.82
C GLY A 828 32.34 20.69 27.61
N ALA A 829 33.45 21.17 27.01
CA ALA A 829 34.75 21.37 27.66
C ALA A 829 34.85 22.58 28.63
N SER A 830 33.71 23.12 29.09
CA SER A 830 33.68 24.32 29.95
C SER A 830 34.11 23.98 31.38
N PRO A 831 35.08 24.70 31.99
CA PRO A 831 35.47 24.51 33.39
C PRO A 831 34.34 24.79 34.40
N ARG A 832 33.33 25.57 33.99
CA ARG A 832 32.15 25.91 34.81
C ARG A 832 30.98 24.92 34.62
N GLY A 833 31.14 23.93 33.75
CA GLY A 833 30.06 23.04 33.29
C GLY A 833 29.15 23.70 32.26
N ARG A 834 28.14 22.97 31.80
CA ARG A 834 27.19 23.35 30.75
C ARG A 834 25.78 22.98 31.16
N ILE A 835 24.83 23.88 30.91
CA ILE A 835 23.40 23.58 30.95
C ILE A 835 22.94 23.28 29.52
N ALA A 836 22.21 22.20 29.34
CA ALA A 836 21.60 21.79 28.08
C ALA A 836 20.09 21.66 28.25
N ILE A 837 19.36 21.95 27.18
CA ILE A 837 17.91 21.81 27.11
C ILE A 837 17.60 20.92 25.91
N GLY A 838 16.74 19.93 26.09
CA GLY A 838 16.30 19.02 25.04
C GLY A 838 14.79 18.99 24.95
N ILE A 839 14.25 18.98 23.74
CA ILE A 839 12.81 18.88 23.48
C ILE A 839 12.57 17.56 22.74
N GLY A 840 11.53 16.83 23.14
CA GLY A 840 11.17 15.54 22.56
C GLY A 840 9.68 15.44 22.33
N ALA A 841 9.27 14.66 21.34
CA ALA A 841 7.88 14.41 21.01
C ALA A 841 7.68 12.96 20.57
N GLN A 842 6.58 12.35 21.00
CA GLN A 842 6.18 10.99 20.62
C GLN A 842 4.67 10.83 20.79
N GLY A 843 3.99 10.20 19.83
CA GLY A 843 2.55 9.89 19.92
C GLY A 843 1.64 11.11 20.17
N GLY A 844 2.02 12.29 19.68
CA GLY A 844 1.28 13.55 19.92
C GLY A 844 1.48 14.16 21.31
N GLN A 845 2.37 13.61 22.14
CA GLN A 845 2.80 14.16 23.43
C GLN A 845 4.18 14.81 23.30
N GLY A 846 4.37 15.95 23.96
CA GLY A 846 5.65 16.68 23.99
C GLY A 846 6.26 16.70 25.39
N ALA A 847 7.58 16.75 25.46
CA ALA A 847 8.33 16.87 26.70
C ALA A 847 9.55 17.78 26.54
N VAL A 848 9.94 18.43 27.64
CA VAL A 848 11.13 19.28 27.73
C VAL A 848 12.02 18.74 28.82
N SER A 849 13.32 18.76 28.59
CA SER A 849 14.34 18.35 29.54
C SER A 849 15.39 19.42 29.71
N ILE A 850 15.94 19.48 30.92
CA ILE A 850 17.06 20.34 31.28
C ILE A 850 18.09 19.48 31.99
N GLY A 851 19.36 19.72 31.71
CA GLY A 851 20.42 19.06 32.44
C GLY A 851 21.70 19.85 32.47
N TYR A 852 22.56 19.45 33.39
CA TYR A 852 23.85 20.04 33.65
C TYR A 852 24.92 18.96 33.50
N GLY A 853 25.90 19.21 32.64
CA GLY A 853 27.07 18.35 32.46
C GLY A 853 28.35 19.09 32.82
N LYS A 854 29.28 18.43 33.49
CA LYS A 854 30.60 19.00 33.79
C LYS A 854 31.68 17.92 33.79
N ARG A 855 32.84 18.27 33.22
CA ARG A 855 34.06 17.47 33.24
C ARG A 855 34.75 17.62 34.61
N ILE A 856 35.17 16.52 35.22
CA ILE A 856 35.92 16.44 36.48
C ILE A 856 37.33 15.94 36.15
N GLY A 857 38.29 16.85 36.18
CA GLY A 857 39.67 16.57 35.77
C GLY A 857 39.80 16.27 34.28
N ASP A 858 40.93 15.66 33.89
CA ASP A 858 41.24 15.43 32.47
C ASP A 858 40.53 14.22 31.89
N ARG A 859 39.93 13.35 32.71
CA ARG A 859 39.34 12.07 32.26
C ARG A 859 37.94 11.78 32.78
N GLY A 860 37.45 12.47 33.80
CA GLY A 860 36.12 12.23 34.36
C GLY A 860 35.08 13.18 33.81
N SER A 861 33.82 12.75 33.70
CA SER A 861 32.67 13.60 33.44
C SER A 861 31.46 13.16 34.25
N PHE A 862 30.60 14.11 34.62
CA PHE A 862 29.29 13.81 35.19
C PHE A 862 28.20 14.64 34.52
N SER A 863 27.01 14.08 34.45
CA SER A 863 25.80 14.75 33.97
C SER A 863 24.65 14.50 34.93
N LEU A 864 23.76 15.49 35.05
CA LEU A 864 22.51 15.41 35.78
C LEU A 864 21.43 15.99 34.88
N GLY A 865 20.32 15.30 34.71
CA GLY A 865 19.22 15.73 33.86
C GLY A 865 17.86 15.47 34.48
N ALA A 866 16.89 16.30 34.14
CA ALA A 866 15.48 16.10 34.42
C ALA A 866 14.64 16.40 33.17
N ALA A 867 13.60 15.61 32.93
CA ALA A 867 12.59 15.81 31.90
C ALA A 867 11.21 15.97 32.51
N PHE A 868 10.39 16.76 31.84
CA PHE A 868 9.03 17.10 32.21
C PHE A 868 8.13 16.99 30.98
N GLY A 869 7.11 16.15 31.06
CA GLY A 869 6.00 16.07 30.11
C GLY A 869 4.69 16.40 30.83
N SER A 870 3.60 16.58 30.08
CA SER A 870 2.29 16.94 30.66
C SER A 870 1.87 15.96 31.77
N GLY A 871 2.08 16.32 33.04
CA GLY A 871 1.77 15.50 34.21
C GLY A 871 2.75 14.37 34.58
N GLU A 872 3.92 14.27 33.93
CA GLU A 872 4.97 13.31 34.30
C GLU A 872 6.35 13.98 34.36
N SER A 873 7.21 13.47 35.24
CA SER A 873 8.58 13.96 35.40
C SER A 873 9.55 12.80 35.59
N SER A 874 10.75 12.93 35.03
CA SER A 874 11.84 11.96 35.16
C SER A 874 13.14 12.68 35.44
N ALA A 875 14.07 12.05 36.17
CA ALA A 875 15.40 12.59 36.41
C ALA A 875 16.44 11.46 36.43
N GLY A 876 17.66 11.78 36.01
CA GLY A 876 18.77 10.83 35.96
C GLY A 876 20.12 11.52 36.09
N ALA A 877 21.11 10.79 36.58
CA ALA A 877 22.50 11.22 36.66
C ALA A 877 23.40 10.18 35.99
N GLY A 878 24.44 10.62 35.30
CA GLY A 878 25.41 9.76 34.62
C GLY A 878 26.84 10.18 34.96
N PHE A 879 27.76 9.21 34.96
CA PHE A 879 29.19 9.43 35.13
C PHE A 879 29.93 8.69 34.01
N GLY A 880 30.89 9.34 33.39
CA GLY A 880 31.72 8.78 32.33
C GLY A 880 33.20 8.98 32.65
N PHE A 881 34.04 8.04 32.23
CA PHE A 881 35.49 8.12 32.40
C PHE A 881 36.16 7.75 31.08
N ASP A 882 37.02 8.63 30.56
CA ASP A 882 37.85 8.36 29.39
C ASP A 882 39.03 7.46 29.83
N LEU A 883 39.07 6.23 29.32
CA LEU A 883 40.05 5.19 29.69
C LEU A 883 41.47 5.49 29.17
#